data_AF-A0A4J1N6H3-F1
#
_entry.id   AF-A0A4J1N6H3-F1
#
_cell.length_a   1.000
_cell.length_b   1.000
_cell.length_c   1.000
_cell.angle_alpha   90.00
_cell.angle_beta   90.00
_cell.angle_gamma   90.00
#
_symmetry.space_group_name_H-M   'P 1'
#
loop_
_entity.id
_entity.type
_entity.pdbx_description
1 polymer ?
#
loop_
_entity_poly.entity_id
_entity_poly.type
_entity_poly.pdbx_seq_one_letter_code
_entity_poly.pdbx_strand_id
1 'polypeptide(L)'
;MTEIVKASLENGIQKIRIRAEKGYHPAHIQLQKGIPAEITFHRATPSNCYKEILFEEEGILEPIGVDEEKVIRFTPQELGRHEFSCGMKMQKGSYTVVEKTRKSLSLLQRFWITSIFTVPLVILMIGMLTGSISHQVMHWGTFLATTPIMLVAGKPYIQSAWASFKKHNANMDTLVALGTLVAYFYSLVALFAGLPVYFESAGFILFFVLLGAVFEEKMRKNTSQAVEKLLDLQAKTAEVLSDDSYVQVPLEQVKVGDLIRVRPGEKIAVDGVVVEGVSSIDESMVTGESLPVDKTVGDTVIGSTINHSGTLVFRAEKVGSETVLAQIVDFVKKAQTSRAPIQDLTDKISGIFVPVVVILGIMTFWVWFVLLRDSVVVLEASFVSSLLYGVAVLIIACPCALGLATPTALMVGTGRSAKMGVLLKNGTVLQEIQKVQTLVFDKTGTLTEGKPVVTDVIGDEVEVFGLAASLEDTSQHPLAEAIVKRASEAGLEFQTVENFQTLHGKGVSGRINGKQVLLGNAKMLDGMDISNTYQDKLEELEKEAKTVVFLAVDNEIKGLLALQDIPKENAKLAISQLKKRGLRTVMLTGDNAGVARAIADQIGIEEVIAGVLPEEKAHEIHKLQAAGKVAFVGDGINDAPALSVADVGIAMGAGTDIAIESADLVLTTNNLLGVVRAFDMSKKTFHRILLNLFWAFIYNVVGIPIAAGVFSGVGLALNPELAGLAMAFSSVSVLTSSLLLNFSKID
;
A
#
# COMPACT_ATOMS: atom_id res chain seq x y z
N MET A 1 -7.27 -2.00 10.35
CA MET A 1 -7.27 -1.48 11.74
C MET A 1 -7.90 -0.11 11.70
N THR A 2 -9.03 0.07 12.37
CA THR A 2 -9.71 1.35 12.52
C THR A 2 -8.76 2.36 13.17
N GLU A 3 -8.65 3.56 12.60
CA GLU A 3 -7.69 4.59 13.03
C GLU A 3 -7.96 5.03 14.48
N ILE A 4 -6.97 4.88 15.37
CA ILE A 4 -7.02 5.36 16.76
C ILE A 4 -6.42 6.77 16.79
N VAL A 5 -7.24 7.78 17.07
CA VAL A 5 -6.81 9.17 17.10
C VAL A 5 -6.39 9.58 18.51
N LYS A 6 -5.17 10.12 18.65
CA LYS A 6 -4.62 10.61 19.93
C LYS A 6 -5.14 12.01 20.23
N ALA A 7 -5.60 12.23 21.47
CA ALA A 7 -5.96 13.58 21.91
C ALA A 7 -4.75 14.52 21.98
N SER A 8 -4.94 15.78 21.58
CA SER A 8 -3.92 16.83 21.69
C SER A 8 -3.80 17.29 23.13
N LEU A 9 -2.58 17.44 23.65
CA LEU A 9 -2.37 17.93 25.02
C LEU A 9 -2.15 19.44 25.01
N GLU A 10 -3.15 20.21 25.44
CA GLU A 10 -3.12 21.67 25.52
C GLU A 10 -3.29 22.13 26.97
N ASN A 11 -2.36 22.92 27.51
CA ASN A 11 -2.41 23.47 28.87
C ASN A 11 -2.71 22.43 29.97
N GLY A 12 -2.23 21.19 29.81
CA GLY A 12 -2.45 20.10 30.77
C GLY A 12 -3.80 19.39 30.65
N ILE A 13 -4.58 19.68 29.61
CA ILE A 13 -5.86 19.05 29.30
C ILE A 13 -5.76 18.37 27.93
N GLN A 14 -6.30 17.16 27.82
CA GLN A 14 -6.33 16.39 26.58
C GLN A 14 -7.57 16.76 25.78
N LYS A 15 -7.41 17.42 24.64
CA LYS A 15 -8.52 17.86 23.80
C LYS A 15 -8.66 16.99 22.56
N ILE A 16 -9.90 16.67 22.21
CA ILE A 16 -10.24 15.98 20.97
C ILE A 16 -11.63 16.35 20.50
N ARG A 17 -11.83 16.41 19.18
CA ARG A 17 -13.11 16.72 18.56
C ARG A 17 -13.65 15.49 17.85
N ILE A 18 -14.95 15.22 18.01
CA ILE A 18 -15.68 14.10 17.41
C ILE A 18 -16.88 14.66 16.66
N ARG A 19 -17.00 14.29 15.38
CA ARG A 19 -18.15 14.65 14.54
C ARG A 19 -19.09 13.45 14.43
N ALA A 20 -20.38 13.68 14.67
CA ALA A 20 -21.43 12.66 14.59
C ALA A 20 -22.26 12.85 13.30
N GLU A 21 -22.10 11.93 12.35
CA GLU A 21 -22.79 11.92 11.04
C GLU A 21 -23.31 10.53 10.68
N LYS A 22 -22.51 9.71 9.97
CA LYS A 22 -22.75 8.28 9.67
C LYS A 22 -21.96 7.38 10.63
N GLY A 23 -21.83 7.81 11.87
CA GLY A 23 -20.96 7.23 12.91
C GLY A 23 -20.30 8.36 13.70
N TYR A 24 -19.47 7.98 14.68
CA TYR A 24 -18.56 8.91 15.33
C TYR A 24 -17.25 8.97 14.55
N HIS A 25 -16.79 10.18 14.21
CA HIS A 25 -15.52 10.40 13.52
C HIS A 25 -14.66 11.38 14.33
N PRO A 26 -13.55 10.92 14.94
CA PRO A 26 -13.06 9.54 14.97
C PRO A 26 -13.90 8.61 15.87
N ALA A 27 -14.01 7.33 15.49
CA ALA A 27 -14.75 6.32 16.25
C ALA A 27 -13.93 5.76 17.43
N HIS A 28 -12.61 5.77 17.32
CA HIS A 28 -11.70 5.28 18.35
C HIS A 28 -10.67 6.35 18.73
N ILE A 29 -10.65 6.70 20.01
CA ILE A 29 -9.76 7.74 20.53
C ILE A 29 -8.80 7.17 21.58
N GLN A 30 -7.67 7.85 21.80
CA GLN A 30 -6.69 7.48 22.81
C GLN A 30 -6.47 8.63 23.81
N LEU A 31 -6.65 8.32 25.10
CA LEU A 31 -6.47 9.22 26.22
C LEU A 31 -5.37 8.69 27.16
N GLN A 32 -4.74 9.57 27.92
CA GLN A 32 -3.73 9.25 28.93
C GLN A 32 -4.35 9.25 30.33
N LYS A 33 -4.04 8.21 31.10
CA LYS A 33 -4.49 8.05 32.48
C LYS A 33 -4.06 9.24 33.35
N GLY A 34 -5.01 9.77 34.13
CA GLY A 34 -4.78 10.80 35.16
C GLY A 34 -4.55 12.21 34.62
N ILE A 35 -4.81 12.47 33.33
CA ILE A 35 -4.81 13.82 32.75
C ILE A 35 -6.25 14.17 32.36
N PRO A 36 -6.81 15.32 32.78
CA PRO A 36 -8.16 15.74 32.40
C PRO A 36 -8.36 15.71 30.88
N ALA A 37 -9.49 15.18 30.41
CA ALA A 37 -9.87 15.11 29.02
C ALA A 37 -11.07 16.01 28.73
N GLU A 38 -11.06 16.65 27.57
CA GLU A 38 -12.11 17.50 27.03
C GLU A 38 -12.45 17.01 25.62
N ILE A 39 -13.63 16.40 25.46
CA ILE A 39 -14.11 15.85 24.21
C ILE A 39 -15.22 16.74 23.67
N THR A 40 -14.99 17.38 22.53
CA THR A 40 -15.99 18.21 21.84
C THR A 40 -16.72 17.37 20.81
N PHE A 41 -18.01 17.11 21.03
CA PHE A 41 -18.89 16.46 20.06
C PHE A 41 -19.59 17.52 19.20
N HIS A 42 -19.62 17.33 17.89
CA HIS A 42 -20.40 18.12 16.94
C HIS A 42 -21.41 17.22 16.24
N ARG A 43 -22.71 17.52 16.38
CA ARG A 43 -23.77 16.73 15.73
C ARG A 43 -24.13 17.35 14.39
N ALA A 44 -23.60 16.78 13.30
CA ALA A 44 -23.89 17.26 11.95
C ALA A 44 -25.08 16.56 11.27
N THR A 45 -25.60 15.46 11.84
CA THR A 45 -26.79 14.76 11.33
C THR A 45 -28.07 15.11 12.10
N PRO A 46 -29.22 15.27 11.41
CA PRO A 46 -30.53 15.42 12.05
C PRO A 46 -31.06 14.11 12.66
N SER A 47 -30.38 12.97 12.47
CA SER A 47 -30.80 11.67 13.03
C SER A 47 -31.00 11.71 14.55
N ASN A 48 -32.11 11.09 15.02
CA ASN A 48 -32.48 11.07 16.44
C ASN A 48 -31.55 10.20 17.31
N CYS A 49 -30.78 9.26 16.75
CA CYS A 49 -29.84 8.46 17.56
C CYS A 49 -28.83 9.35 18.26
N TYR A 50 -28.29 10.37 17.58
CA TYR A 50 -27.23 11.24 18.13
C TYR A 50 -27.74 12.37 19.01
N LYS A 51 -29.03 12.35 19.42
CA LYS A 51 -29.61 13.39 20.27
C LYS A 51 -28.95 13.48 21.65
N GLU A 52 -28.38 12.38 22.11
CA GLU A 52 -27.72 12.25 23.42
C GLU A 52 -26.42 11.48 23.27
N ILE A 53 -25.42 11.87 24.06
CA ILE A 53 -24.11 11.22 24.15
C ILE A 53 -24.02 10.55 25.52
N LEU A 54 -23.73 9.25 25.54
CA LEU A 54 -23.66 8.41 26.72
C LEU A 54 -22.24 7.86 26.93
N PHE A 55 -21.64 8.14 28.08
CA PHE A 55 -20.47 7.43 28.62
C PHE A 55 -20.91 6.66 29.86
N GLU A 56 -21.20 5.38 29.69
CA GLU A 56 -21.81 4.53 30.74
C GLU A 56 -20.87 4.33 31.94
N GLU A 57 -19.57 4.14 31.67
CA GLU A 57 -18.55 3.90 32.70
C GLU A 57 -18.20 5.17 33.51
N GLU A 58 -18.37 6.35 32.91
CA GLU A 58 -18.14 7.64 33.56
C GLU A 58 -19.44 8.25 34.13
N GLY A 59 -20.59 7.60 33.89
CA GLY A 59 -21.91 8.07 34.33
C GLY A 59 -22.39 9.37 33.67
N ILE A 60 -21.97 9.64 32.43
CA ILE A 60 -22.28 10.89 31.71
C ILE A 60 -23.36 10.63 30.65
N LEU A 61 -24.43 11.42 30.68
CA LEU A 61 -25.44 11.47 29.63
C LEU A 61 -25.76 12.93 29.31
N GLU A 62 -25.43 13.39 28.11
CA GLU A 62 -25.55 14.79 27.72
C GLU A 62 -26.32 14.95 26.39
N PRO A 63 -27.36 15.80 26.33
CA PRO A 63 -28.07 16.10 25.09
C PRO A 63 -27.28 17.06 24.18
N ILE A 64 -27.45 16.92 22.88
CA ILE A 64 -26.82 17.76 21.84
C ILE A 64 -27.80 18.07 20.69
N GLY A 65 -27.98 19.36 20.38
CA GLY A 65 -28.81 19.84 19.26
C GLY A 65 -28.19 19.56 17.89
N VAL A 66 -28.98 19.74 16.83
CA VAL A 66 -28.48 19.62 15.44
C VAL A 66 -27.60 20.83 15.12
N ASP A 67 -26.42 20.58 14.56
CA ASP A 67 -25.36 21.56 14.28
C ASP A 67 -24.81 22.28 15.53
N GLU A 68 -25.01 21.69 16.71
CA GLU A 68 -24.42 22.18 17.96
C GLU A 68 -23.13 21.43 18.32
N GLU A 69 -22.27 22.12 19.07
CA GLU A 69 -21.12 21.53 19.74
C GLU A 69 -21.38 21.35 21.24
N LYS A 70 -21.04 20.18 21.77
CA LYS A 70 -21.15 19.86 23.20
C LYS A 70 -19.81 19.34 23.72
N VAL A 71 -19.34 19.91 24.82
CA VAL A 71 -18.06 19.56 25.44
C VAL A 71 -18.29 18.65 26.65
N ILE A 72 -17.68 17.47 26.64
CA ILE A 72 -17.68 16.50 27.75
C ILE A 72 -16.32 16.51 28.43
N ARG A 73 -16.31 16.69 29.76
CA ARG A 73 -15.08 16.76 30.56
C ARG A 73 -15.07 15.65 31.61
N PHE A 74 -14.00 14.85 31.62
CA PHE A 74 -13.77 13.83 32.65
C PHE A 74 -12.27 13.53 32.80
N THR A 75 -11.88 12.78 33.83
CA THR A 75 -10.47 12.40 34.03
C THR A 75 -10.36 10.87 34.01
N PRO A 76 -9.81 10.26 32.95
CA PRO A 76 -9.75 8.80 32.83
C PRO A 76 -8.78 8.21 33.87
N GLN A 77 -9.27 7.26 34.68
CA GLN A 77 -8.49 6.62 35.75
C GLN A 77 -8.11 5.16 35.47
N GLU A 78 -8.96 4.44 34.75
CA GLU A 78 -8.76 3.02 34.46
C GLU A 78 -8.00 2.83 33.16
N LEU A 79 -7.12 1.82 33.09
CA LEU A 79 -6.40 1.48 31.86
C LEU A 79 -7.24 0.47 31.09
N GLY A 80 -7.32 0.61 29.77
CA GLY A 80 -8.10 -0.31 28.96
C GLY A 80 -8.88 0.40 27.86
N ARG A 81 -9.77 -0.36 27.22
CA ARG A 81 -10.67 0.15 26.20
C ARG A 81 -12.07 0.28 26.81
N HIS A 82 -12.65 1.46 26.66
CA HIS A 82 -13.93 1.87 27.21
C HIS A 82 -14.83 2.34 26.07
N GLU A 83 -16.15 2.25 26.21
CA GLU A 83 -17.11 2.61 25.17
C GLU A 83 -17.89 3.89 25.49
N PHE A 84 -18.22 4.64 24.44
CA PHE A 84 -19.25 5.68 24.49
C PHE A 84 -20.25 5.43 23.35
N SER A 85 -21.48 5.90 23.50
CA SER A 85 -22.53 5.61 22.53
C SER A 85 -23.56 6.73 22.40
N CYS A 86 -24.40 6.63 21.38
CA CYS A 86 -25.60 7.44 21.29
C CYS A 86 -26.60 6.98 22.37
N GLY A 87 -27.52 7.83 22.84
CA GLY A 87 -28.45 7.48 23.95
C GLY A 87 -29.24 6.18 23.73
N MET A 88 -29.53 5.83 22.47
CA MET A 88 -30.19 4.58 22.07
C MET A 88 -29.25 3.37 21.90
N LYS A 89 -27.95 3.51 22.21
CA LYS A 89 -26.88 2.51 22.10
C LYS A 89 -26.66 1.89 20.70
N MET A 90 -27.29 2.44 19.66
CA MET A 90 -27.18 1.93 18.28
C MET A 90 -25.85 2.28 17.61
N GLN A 91 -25.26 3.42 17.97
CA GLN A 91 -23.99 3.90 17.42
C GLN A 91 -22.99 4.01 18.56
N LYS A 92 -21.80 3.44 18.37
CA LYS A 92 -20.78 3.31 19.41
C LYS A 92 -19.45 3.87 18.93
N GLY A 93 -18.74 4.53 19.83
CA GLY A 93 -17.32 4.81 19.73
C GLY A 93 -16.59 4.20 20.94
N SER A 94 -15.28 4.25 20.94
CA SER A 94 -14.49 3.79 22.08
C SER A 94 -13.32 4.71 22.38
N TYR A 95 -12.94 4.83 23.65
CA TYR A 95 -11.70 5.47 24.08
C TYR A 95 -10.77 4.45 24.74
N THR A 96 -9.49 4.48 24.39
CA THR A 96 -8.47 3.63 25.01
C THR A 96 -7.62 4.49 25.93
N VAL A 97 -7.60 4.15 27.21
CA VAL A 97 -6.77 4.83 28.21
C VAL A 97 -5.43 4.13 28.31
N VAL A 98 -4.35 4.87 28.04
CA VAL A 98 -2.97 4.38 28.12
C VAL A 98 -2.20 5.07 29.24
N GLU A 99 -1.09 4.45 29.66
CA GLU A 99 -0.19 5.08 30.61
C GLU A 99 0.38 6.41 30.08
N LYS A 100 0.64 7.33 31.01
CA LYS A 100 1.31 8.60 30.72
C LYS A 100 2.68 8.35 30.09
N THR A 101 2.83 8.66 28.81
CA THR A 101 4.12 8.61 28.12
C THR A 101 5.12 9.55 28.79
N ARG A 102 6.02 9.03 29.63
CA ARG A 102 7.23 9.77 30.03
C ARG A 102 8.02 10.09 28.76
N LYS A 103 8.43 11.35 28.57
CA LYS A 103 9.35 11.74 27.49
C LYS A 103 10.64 10.92 27.61
N SER A 104 10.75 9.82 26.86
CA SER A 104 11.99 9.08 26.71
C SER A 104 12.91 9.83 25.75
N LEU A 105 14.20 9.91 26.06
CA LEU A 105 15.21 10.46 25.14
C LEU A 105 15.11 9.76 23.77
N SER A 106 15.18 10.54 22.68
CA SER A 106 15.21 10.01 21.31
C SER A 106 16.52 9.29 21.01
N LEU A 107 16.55 8.42 19.99
CA LEU A 107 17.77 7.71 19.57
C LEU A 107 18.90 8.68 19.22
N LEU A 108 18.60 9.77 18.51
CA LEU A 108 19.56 10.85 18.21
C LEU A 108 20.11 11.52 19.48
N GLN A 109 19.27 11.79 20.47
CA GLN A 109 19.74 12.37 21.75
C GLN A 109 20.66 11.40 22.48
N ARG A 110 20.31 10.11 22.53
CA ARG A 110 21.16 9.08 23.16
C ARG A 110 22.48 8.92 22.41
N PHE A 111 22.46 8.96 21.08
CA PHE A 111 23.66 8.91 20.26
C PHE A 111 24.57 10.10 20.54
N TRP A 112 24.07 11.34 20.53
CA TRP A 112 24.89 12.52 20.83
C TRP A 112 25.49 12.49 22.23
N ILE A 113 24.70 12.10 23.24
CA ILE A 113 25.23 11.91 24.59
C ILE A 113 26.33 10.85 24.60
N THR A 114 26.12 9.72 23.94
CA THR A 114 27.12 8.65 23.83
C THR A 114 28.39 9.16 23.15
N SER A 115 28.28 9.82 22.00
CA SER A 115 29.40 10.42 21.26
C SER A 115 30.24 11.37 22.12
N ILE A 116 29.60 12.22 22.94
CA ILE A 116 30.29 13.14 23.85
C ILE A 116 31.17 12.37 24.85
N PHE A 117 30.71 11.24 25.37
CA PHE A 117 31.46 10.42 26.32
C PHE A 117 32.42 9.42 25.65
N THR A 118 32.22 9.07 24.38
CA THR A 118 33.16 8.24 23.61
C THR A 118 34.40 9.01 23.17
N VAL A 119 34.30 10.33 22.93
CA VAL A 119 35.47 11.17 22.58
C VAL A 119 36.57 11.13 23.67
N PRO A 120 36.27 11.32 24.96
CA PRO A 120 37.22 11.10 26.05
C PRO A 120 37.86 9.71 26.04
N LEU A 121 37.11 8.64 25.73
CA LEU A 121 37.68 7.29 25.64
C LEU A 121 38.78 7.21 24.58
N VAL A 122 38.54 7.79 23.39
CA VAL A 122 39.54 7.85 22.31
C VAL A 122 40.77 8.67 22.74
N ILE A 123 40.55 9.83 23.37
CA ILE A 123 41.64 10.69 23.86
C ILE A 123 42.50 9.95 24.89
N LEU A 124 41.87 9.26 25.85
CA LEU A 124 42.58 8.45 26.84
C LEU A 124 43.40 7.36 26.16
N MET A 125 42.81 6.63 25.19
CA MET A 125 43.47 5.57 24.43
C MET A 125 44.72 6.07 23.69
N ILE A 126 44.63 7.20 23.00
CA ILE A 126 45.77 7.86 22.33
C ILE A 126 46.81 8.33 23.35
N GLY A 127 46.36 8.87 24.49
CA GLY A 127 47.25 9.35 25.55
C GLY A 127 48.09 8.22 26.18
N MET A 128 47.52 7.02 26.32
CA MET A 128 48.27 5.84 26.75
C MET A 128 49.23 5.35 25.67
N LEU A 129 48.82 5.35 24.40
CA LEU A 129 49.69 4.95 23.28
C LEU A 129 50.91 5.88 23.14
N THR A 130 50.74 7.17 23.43
CA THR A 130 51.82 8.19 23.39
C THR A 130 52.62 8.28 24.68
N GLY A 131 52.29 7.48 25.70
CA GLY A 131 52.94 7.48 27.02
C GLY A 131 52.67 8.73 27.86
N SER A 132 51.72 9.58 27.45
CA SER A 132 51.40 10.85 28.11
C SER A 132 50.45 10.71 29.30
N ILE A 133 49.77 9.56 29.43
CA ILE A 133 48.79 9.28 30.49
C ILE A 133 49.20 8.04 31.29
N SER A 134 49.09 8.11 32.62
CA SER A 134 49.36 6.97 33.51
C SER A 134 48.26 5.91 33.46
N HIS A 135 48.62 4.65 33.74
CA HIS A 135 47.66 3.54 33.80
C HIS A 135 46.48 3.81 34.77
N GLN A 136 46.74 4.49 35.89
CA GLN A 136 45.70 4.78 36.88
C GLN A 136 44.69 5.82 36.38
N VAL A 137 45.14 6.85 35.66
CA VAL A 137 44.26 7.84 35.02
C VAL A 137 43.46 7.20 33.90
N MET A 138 44.05 6.27 33.13
CA MET A 138 43.35 5.49 32.12
C MET A 138 42.21 4.66 32.72
N HIS A 139 42.50 3.89 33.79
CA HIS A 139 41.51 2.98 34.37
C HIS A 139 40.29 3.70 34.95
N TRP A 140 40.53 4.79 35.70
CA TRP A 140 39.44 5.59 36.27
C TRP A 140 38.76 6.48 35.22
N GLY A 141 39.51 7.02 34.27
CA GLY A 141 38.98 7.85 33.19
C GLY A 141 38.03 7.08 32.29
N THR A 142 38.39 5.86 31.90
CA THR A 142 37.52 4.98 31.09
C THR A 142 36.27 4.55 31.85
N PHE A 143 36.38 4.23 33.15
CA PHE A 143 35.23 3.96 34.00
C PHE A 143 34.23 5.13 34.06
N LEU A 144 34.73 6.34 34.33
CA LEU A 144 33.90 7.55 34.44
C LEU A 144 33.26 7.94 33.11
N ALA A 145 33.94 7.72 31.98
CA ALA A 145 33.40 7.98 30.65
C ALA A 145 32.38 6.91 30.21
N THR A 146 32.62 5.63 30.47
CA THR A 146 31.73 4.54 30.04
C THR A 146 30.46 4.43 30.89
N THR A 147 30.50 4.78 32.18
CA THR A 147 29.33 4.63 33.07
C THR A 147 28.10 5.44 32.63
N PRO A 148 28.22 6.74 32.24
CA PRO A 148 27.12 7.49 31.63
C PRO A 148 26.58 6.84 30.35
N ILE A 149 27.46 6.29 29.51
CA ILE A 149 27.08 5.58 28.29
C ILE A 149 26.20 4.37 28.63
N MET A 150 26.60 3.55 29.61
CA MET A 150 25.79 2.41 30.05
C MET A 150 24.40 2.81 30.56
N LEU A 151 24.30 3.92 31.30
CA LEU A 151 23.03 4.39 31.86
C LEU A 151 22.06 4.97 30.81
N VAL A 152 22.59 5.65 29.79
CA VAL A 152 21.79 6.33 28.76
C VAL A 152 21.56 5.42 27.55
N ALA A 153 22.62 4.84 27.00
CA ALA A 153 22.60 4.00 25.81
C ALA A 153 22.31 2.53 26.14
N GLY A 154 22.89 1.99 27.21
CA GLY A 154 22.76 0.57 27.56
C GLY A 154 21.41 0.19 28.19
N LYS A 155 20.85 1.06 29.03
CA LYS A 155 19.59 0.81 29.77
C LYS A 155 18.42 0.28 28.91
N PRO A 156 18.10 0.85 27.73
CA PRO A 156 17.03 0.33 26.86
C PRO A 156 17.28 -1.11 26.41
N TYR A 157 18.50 -1.44 25.99
CA TYR A 157 18.88 -2.80 25.59
C TYR A 157 18.76 -3.77 26.76
N ILE A 158 19.22 -3.38 27.94
CA ILE A 158 19.13 -4.19 29.17
C ILE A 158 17.66 -4.42 29.56
N GLN A 159 16.82 -3.40 29.50
CA GLN A 159 15.39 -3.51 29.79
C GLN A 159 14.68 -4.45 28.81
N SER A 160 14.99 -4.33 27.51
CA SER A 160 14.45 -5.19 26.46
C SER A 160 14.91 -6.64 26.63
N ALA A 161 16.21 -6.87 26.86
CA ALA A 161 16.77 -8.18 27.13
C ALA A 161 16.11 -8.85 28.34
N TRP A 162 15.93 -8.11 29.44
CA TRP A 162 15.26 -8.62 30.64
C TRP A 162 13.79 -8.96 30.39
N ALA A 163 13.07 -8.13 29.62
CA ALA A 163 11.69 -8.39 29.25
C ALA A 163 11.57 -9.62 28.33
N SER A 164 12.50 -9.79 27.38
CA SER A 164 12.56 -10.95 26.49
C SER A 164 12.83 -12.23 27.27
N PHE A 165 13.80 -12.20 28.19
CA PHE A 165 14.14 -13.32 29.07
C PHE A 165 12.94 -13.79 29.90
N LYS A 166 12.19 -12.86 30.51
CA LYS A 166 10.95 -13.21 31.25
C LYS A 166 9.90 -13.91 30.39
N LYS A 167 9.86 -13.60 29.10
CA LYS A 167 8.94 -14.21 28.12
C LYS A 167 9.50 -15.48 27.48
N HIS A 168 10.60 -16.03 27.98
CA HIS A 168 11.28 -17.21 27.42
C HIS A 168 11.64 -17.03 25.93
N ASN A 169 11.99 -15.80 25.55
CA ASN A 169 12.41 -15.46 24.19
C ASN A 169 13.76 -14.73 24.22
N ALA A 170 14.50 -14.75 23.12
CA ALA A 170 15.75 -14.01 22.97
C ALA A 170 15.68 -13.14 21.72
N ASN A 171 16.16 -11.89 21.84
CA ASN A 171 16.13 -10.91 20.76
C ASN A 171 17.50 -10.27 20.56
N MET A 172 17.62 -9.39 19.56
CA MET A 172 18.87 -8.71 19.21
C MET A 172 19.45 -7.91 20.39
N ASP A 173 18.57 -7.24 21.15
CA ASP A 173 18.95 -6.47 22.34
C ASP A 173 19.59 -7.35 23.43
N THR A 174 19.24 -8.64 23.46
CA THR A 174 19.83 -9.62 24.39
C THR A 174 21.32 -9.81 24.13
N LEU A 175 21.75 -9.87 22.87
CA LEU A 175 23.16 -10.02 22.50
C LEU A 175 23.98 -8.78 22.90
N VAL A 176 23.46 -7.59 22.58
CA VAL A 176 24.11 -6.31 22.90
C VAL A 176 24.17 -6.11 24.42
N ALA A 177 23.06 -6.35 25.13
CA ALA A 177 23.02 -6.24 26.59
C ALA A 177 24.00 -7.21 27.25
N LEU A 178 24.02 -8.49 26.84
CA LEU A 178 24.92 -9.48 27.42
C LEU A 178 26.39 -9.11 27.16
N GLY A 179 26.75 -8.78 25.91
CA GLY A 179 28.13 -8.44 25.56
C GLY A 179 28.64 -7.21 26.32
N THR A 180 27.83 -6.16 26.40
CA THR A 180 28.20 -4.90 27.08
C THR A 180 28.21 -5.04 28.60
N LEU A 181 27.25 -5.77 29.18
CA LEU A 181 27.23 -6.05 30.63
C LEU A 181 28.42 -6.88 31.05
N VAL A 182 28.75 -7.95 30.30
CA VAL A 182 29.90 -8.81 30.61
C VAL A 182 31.20 -8.00 30.58
N ALA A 183 31.43 -7.21 29.52
CA ALA A 183 32.62 -6.36 29.42
C ALA A 183 32.70 -5.31 30.54
N TYR A 184 31.58 -4.67 30.87
CA TYR A 184 31.52 -3.64 31.90
C TYR A 184 31.72 -4.22 33.31
N PHE A 185 31.02 -5.30 33.67
CA PHE A 185 31.14 -5.94 34.98
C PHE A 185 32.53 -6.55 35.20
N TYR A 186 33.11 -7.20 34.17
CA TYR A 186 34.50 -7.65 34.24
C TYR A 186 35.44 -6.48 34.55
N SER A 187 35.31 -5.39 33.80
CA SER A 187 36.17 -4.21 33.97
C SER A 187 35.99 -3.56 35.34
N LEU A 188 34.78 -3.60 35.91
CA LEU A 188 34.51 -3.13 37.27
C LEU A 188 35.26 -3.95 38.31
N VAL A 189 35.25 -5.29 38.20
CA VAL A 189 36.01 -6.16 39.11
C VAL A 189 37.52 -5.97 38.90
N ALA A 190 37.97 -5.88 37.64
CA ALA A 190 39.37 -5.68 37.28
C ALA A 190 39.93 -4.35 37.82
N LEU A 191 39.12 -3.28 37.81
CA LEU A 191 39.47 -1.96 38.34
C LEU A 191 39.87 -2.03 39.83
N PHE A 192 39.10 -2.76 40.64
CA PHE A 192 39.40 -2.95 42.07
C PHE A 192 40.49 -3.98 42.33
N ALA A 193 40.67 -4.95 41.42
CA ALA A 193 41.72 -5.97 41.52
C ALA A 193 43.09 -5.51 40.98
N GLY A 194 43.18 -4.33 40.37
CA GLY A 194 44.41 -3.82 39.75
C GLY A 194 44.80 -4.55 38.45
N LEU A 195 43.83 -5.16 37.77
CA LEU A 195 44.01 -5.86 36.50
C LEU A 195 43.71 -4.93 35.31
N PRO A 196 44.13 -5.28 34.07
CA PRO A 196 43.75 -4.56 32.87
C PRO A 196 42.22 -4.47 32.71
N VAL A 197 41.72 -3.25 32.49
CA VAL A 197 40.29 -2.93 32.31
C VAL A 197 39.96 -2.75 30.83
N TYR A 198 38.70 -2.95 30.45
CA TYR A 198 38.20 -2.87 29.07
C TYR A 198 36.85 -2.12 29.00
N PHE A 199 36.74 -1.03 29.78
CA PHE A 199 35.51 -0.21 29.80
C PHE A 199 35.25 0.44 28.44
N GLU A 200 36.30 0.74 27.69
CA GLU A 200 36.26 1.29 26.35
C GLU A 200 35.53 0.38 25.36
N SER A 201 35.71 -0.95 25.46
CA SER A 201 35.05 -1.90 24.56
C SER A 201 33.53 -1.85 24.72
N ALA A 202 33.01 -1.79 25.96
CA ALA A 202 31.57 -1.62 26.20
C ALA A 202 31.04 -0.28 25.64
N GLY A 203 31.82 0.79 25.80
CA GLY A 203 31.49 2.12 25.27
C GLY A 203 31.45 2.17 23.75
N PHE A 204 32.46 1.60 23.07
CA PHE A 204 32.53 1.55 21.61
C PHE A 204 31.47 0.63 21.00
N ILE A 205 31.17 -0.52 21.63
CA ILE A 205 30.06 -1.38 21.20
C ILE A 205 28.75 -0.59 21.20
N LEU A 206 28.40 0.08 22.31
CA LEU A 206 27.17 0.87 22.39
C LEU A 206 27.16 2.04 21.41
N PHE A 207 28.31 2.69 21.20
CA PHE A 207 28.45 3.76 20.21
C PHE A 207 28.15 3.26 18.79
N PHE A 208 28.79 2.18 18.33
CA PHE A 208 28.59 1.67 16.96
C PHE A 208 27.20 1.06 16.75
N VAL A 209 26.65 0.38 17.76
CA VAL A 209 25.27 -0.13 17.70
C VAL A 209 24.27 1.03 17.60
N LEU A 210 24.43 2.09 18.42
CA LEU A 210 23.59 3.28 18.32
C LEU A 210 23.78 4.03 17.00
N LEU A 211 25.02 4.11 16.48
CA LEU A 211 25.29 4.70 15.17
C LEU A 211 24.51 3.96 14.07
N GLY A 212 24.56 2.63 14.10
CA GLY A 212 23.77 1.77 13.21
C GLY A 212 22.27 2.04 13.34
N ALA A 213 21.75 2.09 14.57
CA ALA A 213 20.34 2.36 14.85
C ALA A 213 19.89 3.76 14.39
N VAL A 214 20.75 4.79 14.50
CA VAL A 214 20.47 6.15 14.00
C VAL A 214 20.47 6.19 12.47
N PHE A 215 21.43 5.52 11.82
CA PHE A 215 21.41 5.40 10.37
C PHE A 215 20.17 4.66 9.88
N GLU A 216 19.79 3.58 10.57
CA GLU A 216 18.56 2.86 10.32
C GLU A 216 17.32 3.76 10.45
N GLU A 217 17.17 4.49 11.56
CA GLU A 217 16.01 5.38 11.77
C GLU A 217 15.95 6.47 10.69
N LYS A 218 17.09 7.08 10.35
CA LYS A 218 17.18 8.13 9.33
C LYS A 218 16.79 7.60 7.94
N MET A 219 17.31 6.45 7.54
CA MET A 219 17.00 5.84 6.23
C MET A 219 15.56 5.34 6.15
N ARG A 220 15.02 4.78 7.25
CA ARG A 220 13.60 4.40 7.35
C ARG A 220 12.70 5.63 7.22
N LYS A 221 13.01 6.73 7.90
CA LYS A 221 12.25 7.98 7.81
C LYS A 221 12.25 8.57 6.40
N ASN A 222 13.38 8.56 5.71
CA ASN A 222 13.46 8.98 4.30
C ASN A 222 12.57 8.13 3.39
N THR A 223 12.38 6.85 3.73
CA THR A 223 11.50 5.94 2.99
C THR A 223 10.02 6.26 3.25
N SER A 224 9.64 6.60 4.50
CA SER A 224 8.25 6.98 4.86
C SER A 224 7.81 8.28 4.21
N GLN A 225 8.75 9.23 4.07
CA GLN A 225 8.46 10.55 3.50
C GLN A 225 8.05 10.54 2.03
N ALA A 226 8.33 9.47 1.27
CA ALA A 226 7.95 9.42 -0.13
C ALA A 226 6.42 9.48 -0.34
N VAL A 227 5.65 8.99 0.64
CA VAL A 227 4.18 8.99 0.65
C VAL A 227 3.66 10.30 1.24
N GLU A 228 4.32 10.80 2.28
CA GLU A 228 3.98 12.10 2.90
C GLU A 228 4.19 13.26 1.92
N LYS A 229 5.21 13.18 1.06
CA LYS A 229 5.43 14.11 -0.05
C LYS A 229 4.31 14.09 -1.10
N LEU A 230 3.49 13.04 -1.18
CA LEU A 230 2.28 13.07 -2.02
C LEU A 230 1.24 14.02 -1.42
N LEU A 231 1.17 14.16 -0.09
CA LEU A 231 0.29 15.13 0.57
C LEU A 231 0.78 16.57 0.35
N ASP A 232 2.10 16.80 0.27
CA ASP A 232 2.66 18.10 -0.10
C ASP A 232 2.27 18.53 -1.53
N LEU A 233 1.80 17.61 -2.37
CA LEU A 233 1.32 17.92 -3.71
C LEU A 233 -0.08 18.54 -3.71
N GLN A 234 -0.87 18.37 -2.63
CA GLN A 234 -2.22 18.92 -2.56
C GLN A 234 -2.22 20.44 -2.71
N ALA A 235 -3.20 20.95 -3.46
CA ALA A 235 -3.48 22.37 -3.49
C ALA A 235 -3.93 22.82 -2.08
N LYS A 236 -3.55 24.03 -1.67
CA LYS A 236 -3.98 24.58 -0.37
C LYS A 236 -5.24 25.43 -0.49
N THR A 237 -5.50 25.93 -1.69
CA THR A 237 -6.62 26.82 -2.01
C THR A 237 -7.21 26.46 -3.37
N ALA A 238 -8.46 26.85 -3.59
CA ALA A 238 -9.17 26.71 -4.86
C ALA A 238 -9.86 28.03 -5.21
N GLU A 239 -9.95 28.40 -6.49
CA GLU A 239 -10.80 29.51 -6.95
C GLU A 239 -12.21 28.99 -7.25
N VAL A 240 -13.14 29.17 -6.31
CA VAL A 240 -14.54 28.75 -6.43
C VAL A 240 -15.39 29.93 -6.94
N LEU A 241 -16.34 29.65 -7.83
CA LEU A 241 -17.34 30.62 -8.28
C LEU A 241 -18.39 30.84 -7.17
N SER A 242 -18.46 32.06 -6.64
CA SER A 242 -19.45 32.50 -5.65
C SER A 242 -20.01 33.87 -6.05
N ASP A 243 -21.33 33.99 -6.10
CA ASP A 243 -22.04 35.25 -6.44
C ASP A 243 -21.49 35.93 -7.71
N ASP A 244 -21.36 35.18 -8.80
CA ASP A 244 -20.85 35.63 -10.12
C ASP A 244 -19.39 36.10 -10.15
N SER A 245 -18.63 35.82 -9.10
CA SER A 245 -17.21 36.14 -9.02
C SER A 245 -16.37 34.96 -8.52
N TYR A 246 -15.13 34.85 -8.97
CA TYR A 246 -14.23 33.80 -8.49
C TYR A 246 -13.53 34.25 -7.20
N VAL A 247 -13.73 33.49 -6.13
CA VAL A 247 -13.16 33.76 -4.80
C VAL A 247 -12.22 32.63 -4.43
N GLN A 248 -11.05 32.98 -3.91
CA GLN A 248 -10.09 32.00 -3.44
C GLN A 248 -10.48 31.53 -2.03
N VAL A 249 -10.76 30.23 -1.89
CA VAL A 249 -11.12 29.60 -0.62
C VAL A 249 -10.07 28.55 -0.21
N PRO A 250 -9.86 28.31 1.10
CA PRO A 250 -9.10 27.15 1.57
C PRO A 250 -9.69 25.84 1.07
N LEU A 251 -8.86 24.84 0.78
CA LEU A 251 -9.30 23.55 0.23
C LEU A 251 -10.36 22.88 1.13
N GLU A 252 -10.27 23.05 2.45
CA GLU A 252 -11.18 22.47 3.43
C GLU A 252 -12.61 23.03 3.35
N GLN A 253 -12.81 24.16 2.68
CA GLN A 253 -14.11 24.81 2.51
C GLN A 253 -14.80 24.44 1.19
N VAL A 254 -14.08 23.79 0.28
CA VAL A 254 -14.61 23.34 -1.02
C VAL A 254 -15.62 22.23 -0.80
N LYS A 255 -16.79 22.35 -1.44
CA LYS A 255 -17.89 21.39 -1.37
C LYS A 255 -18.11 20.71 -2.71
N VAL A 256 -18.71 19.53 -2.65
CA VAL A 256 -19.21 18.83 -3.85
C VAL A 256 -20.24 19.72 -4.53
N GLY A 257 -20.10 19.88 -5.86
CA GLY A 257 -20.93 20.75 -6.68
C GLY A 257 -20.34 22.14 -6.95
N ASP A 258 -19.30 22.57 -6.22
CA ASP A 258 -18.66 23.86 -6.45
C ASP A 258 -18.03 23.92 -7.86
N LEU A 259 -18.17 25.06 -8.54
CA LEU A 259 -17.49 25.33 -9.80
C LEU A 259 -16.14 25.98 -9.54
N ILE A 260 -15.08 25.31 -9.97
CA ILE A 260 -13.70 25.70 -9.67
C ILE A 260 -13.00 26.04 -10.98
N ARG A 261 -12.35 27.21 -11.01
CA ARG A 261 -11.51 27.62 -12.13
C ARG A 261 -10.05 27.27 -11.87
N VAL A 262 -9.40 26.71 -12.89
CA VAL A 262 -7.97 26.37 -12.89
C VAL A 262 -7.32 26.97 -14.11
N ARG A 263 -6.27 27.77 -13.90
CA ARG A 263 -5.51 28.43 -14.97
C ARG A 263 -4.33 27.57 -15.42
N PRO A 264 -3.71 27.87 -16.57
CA PRO A 264 -2.47 27.21 -17.00
C PRO A 264 -1.37 27.33 -15.93
N GLY A 265 -0.73 26.21 -15.62
CA GLY A 265 0.31 26.08 -14.58
C GLY A 265 -0.22 25.88 -13.16
N GLU A 266 -1.53 25.98 -12.94
CA GLU A 266 -2.13 25.75 -11.62
C GLU A 266 -2.41 24.25 -11.38
N LYS A 267 -2.45 23.89 -10.09
CA LYS A 267 -2.85 22.55 -9.67
C LYS A 267 -4.36 22.47 -9.57
N ILE A 268 -4.90 21.34 -9.99
CA ILE A 268 -6.31 21.01 -9.79
C ILE A 268 -6.52 20.73 -8.30
N ALA A 269 -7.49 21.38 -7.68
CA ALA A 269 -7.65 21.35 -6.23
C ALA A 269 -8.25 20.04 -5.69
N VAL A 270 -9.29 19.56 -6.36
CA VAL A 270 -10.11 18.38 -6.00
C VAL A 270 -10.48 17.61 -7.27
N ASP A 271 -11.06 16.42 -7.11
CA ASP A 271 -11.51 15.65 -8.27
C ASP A 271 -12.86 16.16 -8.77
N GLY A 272 -13.10 16.11 -10.08
CA GLY A 272 -14.35 16.58 -10.65
C GLY A 272 -14.46 16.38 -12.15
N VAL A 273 -15.42 17.07 -12.77
CA VAL A 273 -15.73 16.96 -14.21
C VAL A 273 -15.67 18.33 -14.87
N VAL A 274 -15.00 18.43 -16.02
CA VAL A 274 -14.90 19.67 -16.79
C VAL A 274 -16.28 20.11 -17.29
N VAL A 275 -16.65 21.35 -17.00
CA VAL A 275 -17.90 21.97 -17.47
C VAL A 275 -17.62 22.97 -18.57
N GLU A 276 -16.46 23.62 -18.55
CA GLU A 276 -16.05 24.61 -19.56
C GLU A 276 -14.54 24.57 -19.81
N GLY A 277 -14.14 24.80 -21.05
CA GLY A 277 -12.75 24.90 -21.48
C GLY A 277 -12.17 23.59 -22.04
N VAL A 278 -10.97 23.71 -22.59
CA VAL A 278 -10.15 22.61 -23.11
C VAL A 278 -8.71 22.84 -22.69
N SER A 279 -8.05 21.80 -22.19
CA SER A 279 -6.64 21.88 -21.79
C SER A 279 -5.98 20.50 -21.79
N SER A 280 -4.66 20.47 -21.75
CA SER A 280 -3.88 19.28 -21.43
C SER A 280 -3.52 19.28 -19.94
N ILE A 281 -3.56 18.12 -19.30
CA ILE A 281 -3.29 17.95 -17.87
C ILE A 281 -2.18 16.92 -17.68
N ASP A 282 -1.15 17.28 -16.92
CA ASP A 282 -0.11 16.35 -16.48
C ASP A 282 -0.60 15.56 -15.26
N GLU A 283 -0.99 14.31 -15.53
CA GLU A 283 -1.43 13.35 -14.51
C GLU A 283 -0.28 12.42 -14.06
N SER A 284 0.96 12.62 -14.53
CA SER A 284 2.09 11.70 -14.34
C SER A 284 2.39 11.36 -12.88
N MET A 285 2.12 12.29 -11.97
CA MET A 285 2.37 12.12 -10.54
C MET A 285 1.37 11.16 -9.86
N VAL A 286 0.20 10.96 -10.47
CA VAL A 286 -0.90 10.12 -9.94
C VAL A 286 -1.06 8.84 -10.76
N THR A 287 -0.98 8.95 -12.09
CA THR A 287 -1.20 7.83 -13.03
C THR A 287 0.11 7.13 -13.41
N GLY A 288 1.24 7.81 -13.29
CA GLY A 288 2.55 7.34 -13.76
C GLY A 288 2.78 7.48 -15.26
N GLU A 289 1.81 7.97 -16.02
CA GLU A 289 1.91 8.17 -17.47
C GLU A 289 2.65 9.48 -17.77
N SER A 290 3.67 9.44 -18.64
CA SER A 290 4.59 10.57 -18.82
C SER A 290 4.09 11.64 -19.79
N LEU A 291 3.04 11.34 -20.57
CA LEU A 291 2.46 12.27 -21.54
C LEU A 291 1.23 12.95 -20.91
N PRO A 292 1.08 14.27 -21.04
CA PRO A 292 -0.14 14.96 -20.65
C PRO A 292 -1.37 14.43 -21.39
N VAL A 293 -2.51 14.41 -20.71
CA VAL A 293 -3.79 13.93 -21.24
C VAL A 293 -4.66 15.13 -21.59
N ASP A 294 -5.20 15.15 -22.80
CA ASP A 294 -6.14 16.19 -23.23
C ASP A 294 -7.51 16.00 -22.55
N LYS A 295 -8.10 17.11 -22.10
CA LYS A 295 -9.38 17.16 -21.40
C LYS A 295 -10.30 18.20 -22.02
N THR A 296 -11.54 17.78 -22.24
CA THR A 296 -12.65 18.54 -22.81
C THR A 296 -13.86 18.48 -21.90
N VAL A 297 -14.94 19.19 -22.25
CA VAL A 297 -16.18 19.23 -21.47
C VAL A 297 -16.74 17.81 -21.32
N GLY A 298 -17.04 17.42 -20.08
CA GLY A 298 -17.50 16.08 -19.72
C GLY A 298 -16.38 15.14 -19.24
N ASP A 299 -15.11 15.48 -19.45
CA ASP A 299 -13.99 14.66 -18.98
C ASP A 299 -13.72 14.86 -17.49
N THR A 300 -13.27 13.79 -16.82
CA THR A 300 -12.90 13.82 -15.41
C THR A 300 -11.48 14.38 -15.22
N VAL A 301 -11.32 15.20 -14.19
CA VAL A 301 -10.04 15.75 -13.74
C VAL A 301 -9.71 15.25 -12.34
N ILE A 302 -8.42 15.01 -12.08
CA ILE A 302 -7.93 14.44 -10.83
C ILE A 302 -7.22 15.53 -10.03
N GLY A 303 -7.51 15.63 -8.74
CA GLY A 303 -6.87 16.57 -7.83
C GLY A 303 -5.36 16.36 -7.73
N SER A 304 -4.65 17.47 -7.50
CA SER A 304 -3.18 17.56 -7.43
C SER A 304 -2.41 17.31 -8.73
N THR A 305 -3.12 17.10 -9.85
CA THR A 305 -2.54 17.13 -11.20
C THR A 305 -2.31 18.57 -11.66
N ILE A 306 -1.47 18.76 -12.68
CA ILE A 306 -1.05 20.09 -13.14
C ILE A 306 -1.72 20.40 -14.48
N ASN A 307 -2.45 21.50 -14.53
CA ASN A 307 -3.03 22.01 -15.76
C ASN A 307 -1.96 22.71 -16.61
N HIS A 308 -1.81 22.37 -17.89
CA HIS A 308 -0.71 22.89 -18.72
C HIS A 308 -1.07 24.08 -19.61
N SER A 309 -2.12 23.99 -20.43
CA SER A 309 -2.26 24.84 -21.63
C SER A 309 -3.41 25.83 -21.56
N GLY A 310 -4.62 25.38 -21.20
CA GLY A 310 -5.86 26.14 -21.22
C GLY A 310 -6.41 26.44 -19.83
N THR A 311 -7.42 27.31 -19.75
CA THR A 311 -8.19 27.49 -18.51
C THR A 311 -9.36 26.52 -18.51
N LEU A 312 -9.58 25.86 -17.38
CA LEU A 312 -10.69 24.94 -17.19
C LEU A 312 -11.59 25.45 -16.07
N VAL A 313 -12.91 25.29 -16.25
CA VAL A 313 -13.88 25.34 -15.17
C VAL A 313 -14.43 23.94 -14.99
N PHE A 314 -14.29 23.38 -13.81
CA PHE A 314 -14.73 22.04 -13.49
C PHE A 314 -15.63 22.04 -12.25
N ARG A 315 -16.56 21.10 -12.18
CA ARG A 315 -17.44 20.89 -11.03
C ARG A 315 -16.81 19.87 -10.10
N ALA A 316 -16.65 20.23 -8.83
CA ALA A 316 -16.14 19.31 -7.81
C ALA A 316 -17.09 18.12 -7.60
N GLU A 317 -16.58 16.90 -7.70
CA GLU A 317 -17.34 15.68 -7.41
C GLU A 317 -16.87 14.99 -6.13
N LYS A 318 -15.55 14.91 -5.90
CA LYS A 318 -14.97 14.27 -4.71
C LYS A 318 -14.02 15.23 -4.02
N VAL A 319 -14.20 15.43 -2.72
CA VAL A 319 -13.42 16.37 -1.90
C VAL A 319 -12.86 15.70 -0.66
N GLY A 320 -11.78 16.26 -0.09
CA GLY A 320 -11.18 15.74 1.14
C GLY A 320 -10.69 14.29 1.01
N SER A 321 -11.16 13.42 1.92
CA SER A 321 -10.76 12.00 1.99
C SER A 321 -11.27 11.15 0.82
N GLU A 322 -12.23 11.64 0.05
CA GLU A 322 -12.82 10.92 -1.09
C GLU A 322 -12.03 11.12 -2.39
N THR A 323 -11.07 12.05 -2.41
CA THR A 323 -10.21 12.28 -3.59
C THR A 323 -9.31 11.09 -3.88
N VAL A 324 -8.99 10.85 -5.16
CA VAL A 324 -8.10 9.79 -5.63
C VAL A 324 -6.75 9.85 -4.91
N LEU A 325 -6.17 11.04 -4.75
CA LEU A 325 -4.90 11.20 -4.03
C LEU A 325 -5.01 10.81 -2.56
N ALA A 326 -6.08 11.19 -1.88
CA ALA A 326 -6.30 10.80 -0.48
C ALA A 326 -6.46 9.27 -0.35
N GLN A 327 -7.17 8.65 -1.28
CA GLN A 327 -7.30 7.19 -1.35
C GLN A 327 -5.94 6.52 -1.58
N ILE A 328 -5.12 7.03 -2.51
CA ILE A 328 -3.74 6.52 -2.75
C ILE A 328 -2.92 6.57 -1.46
N VAL A 329 -2.96 7.69 -0.74
CA VAL A 329 -2.21 7.85 0.52
C VAL A 329 -2.70 6.85 1.58
N ASP A 330 -4.02 6.67 1.72
CA ASP A 330 -4.59 5.70 2.65
C ASP A 330 -4.20 4.25 2.27
N PHE A 331 -4.29 3.88 1.00
CA PHE A 331 -3.84 2.58 0.49
C PHE A 331 -2.38 2.32 0.81
N VAL A 332 -1.49 3.27 0.53
CA VAL A 332 -0.06 3.10 0.82
C VAL A 332 0.20 3.01 2.32
N LYS A 333 -0.48 3.82 3.16
CA LYS A 333 -0.37 3.71 4.62
C LYS A 333 -0.82 2.35 5.13
N LYS A 334 -1.96 1.84 4.66
CA LYS A 334 -2.47 0.50 5.01
C LYS A 334 -1.48 -0.59 4.59
N ALA A 335 -0.91 -0.50 3.40
CA ALA A 335 0.07 -1.46 2.92
C ALA A 335 1.38 -1.43 3.73
N GLN A 336 1.91 -0.24 4.04
CA GLN A 336 3.14 -0.10 4.83
C GLN A 336 2.99 -0.56 6.28
N THR A 337 1.78 -0.47 6.84
CA THR A 337 1.49 -0.92 8.22
C THR A 337 1.10 -2.40 8.30
N SER A 338 0.87 -3.06 7.17
CA SER A 338 0.53 -4.47 7.11
C SER A 338 1.75 -5.38 7.27
N ARG A 339 1.56 -6.54 7.91
CA ARG A 339 2.60 -7.54 8.12
C ARG A 339 2.61 -8.53 6.95
N ALA A 340 3.77 -8.77 6.34
CA ALA A 340 3.91 -9.73 5.24
C ALA A 340 4.40 -11.10 5.76
N PRO A 341 3.94 -12.24 5.20
CA PRO A 341 4.35 -13.58 5.65
C PRO A 341 5.88 -13.80 5.64
N ILE A 342 6.59 -13.19 4.69
CA ILE A 342 8.06 -13.25 4.64
C ILE A 342 8.75 -12.59 5.85
N GLN A 343 8.08 -11.68 6.57
CA GLN A 343 8.58 -11.14 7.84
C GLN A 343 8.57 -12.22 8.94
N ASP A 344 7.64 -13.17 8.92
CA ASP A 344 7.60 -14.27 9.89
C ASP A 344 8.80 -15.22 9.73
N LEU A 345 9.34 -15.37 8.51
CA LEU A 345 10.58 -16.11 8.28
C LEU A 345 11.75 -15.45 9.01
N THR A 346 11.82 -14.12 8.97
CA THR A 346 12.87 -13.33 9.61
C THR A 346 12.81 -13.45 11.14
N ASP A 347 11.59 -13.42 11.70
CA ASP A 347 11.35 -13.61 13.12
C ASP A 347 11.69 -15.04 13.58
N LYS A 348 11.29 -16.05 12.80
CA LYS A 348 11.64 -17.46 13.07
C LYS A 348 13.15 -17.69 13.05
N ILE A 349 13.85 -17.14 12.06
CA ILE A 349 15.31 -17.22 11.97
C ILE A 349 15.92 -16.58 13.22
N SER A 350 15.49 -15.37 13.60
CA SER A 350 16.02 -14.66 14.78
C SER A 350 15.80 -15.45 16.07
N GLY A 351 14.62 -16.05 16.25
CA GLY A 351 14.28 -16.85 17.43
C GLY A 351 15.12 -18.11 17.61
N ILE A 352 15.66 -18.67 16.52
CA ILE A 352 16.58 -19.83 16.57
C ILE A 352 18.04 -19.37 16.61
N PHE A 353 18.38 -18.37 15.81
CA PHE A 353 19.74 -17.90 15.61
C PHE A 353 20.33 -17.27 16.87
N VAL A 354 19.57 -16.44 17.59
CA VAL A 354 20.06 -15.76 18.80
C VAL A 354 20.46 -16.77 19.90
N PRO A 355 19.63 -17.76 20.28
CA PRO A 355 20.06 -18.80 21.22
C PRO A 355 21.30 -19.58 20.76
N VAL A 356 21.37 -19.95 19.48
CA VAL A 356 22.52 -20.68 18.93
C VAL A 356 23.81 -19.86 19.07
N VAL A 357 23.76 -18.58 18.75
CA VAL A 357 24.89 -17.64 18.88
C VAL A 357 25.31 -17.48 20.34
N VAL A 358 24.38 -17.38 21.27
CA VAL A 358 24.70 -17.32 22.71
C VAL A 358 25.45 -18.58 23.14
N ILE A 359 24.98 -19.75 22.72
CA ILE A 359 25.65 -21.03 23.00
C ILE A 359 27.05 -21.05 22.36
N LEU A 360 27.19 -20.60 21.11
CA LEU A 360 28.49 -20.49 20.42
C LEU A 360 29.44 -19.52 21.15
N GLY A 361 28.97 -18.39 21.64
CA GLY A 361 29.77 -17.43 22.41
C GLY A 361 30.27 -18.03 23.72
N ILE A 362 29.39 -18.75 24.44
CA ILE A 362 29.75 -19.48 25.67
C ILE A 362 30.77 -20.60 25.36
N MET A 363 30.54 -21.39 24.31
CA MET A 363 31.46 -22.45 23.91
C MET A 363 32.82 -21.88 23.48
N THR A 364 32.84 -20.77 22.74
CA THR A 364 34.06 -20.08 22.33
C THR A 364 34.88 -19.69 23.57
N PHE A 365 34.25 -19.04 24.55
CA PHE A 365 34.89 -18.72 25.82
C PHE A 365 35.51 -19.95 26.49
N TRP A 366 34.76 -21.04 26.63
CA TRP A 366 35.24 -22.26 27.30
C TRP A 366 36.35 -22.99 26.55
N VAL A 367 36.26 -23.07 25.22
CA VAL A 367 37.28 -23.70 24.37
C VAL A 367 38.60 -22.97 24.51
N TRP A 368 38.58 -21.63 24.42
CA TRP A 368 39.78 -20.81 24.60
C TRP A 368 40.32 -20.85 26.03
N PHE A 369 39.43 -20.86 27.03
CA PHE A 369 39.83 -20.83 28.44
C PHE A 369 40.39 -22.17 28.95
N VAL A 370 39.85 -23.30 28.49
CA VAL A 370 40.18 -24.64 29.01
C VAL A 370 41.05 -25.46 28.07
N LEU A 371 40.70 -25.54 26.78
CA LEU A 371 41.35 -26.46 25.84
C LEU A 371 42.59 -25.86 25.19
N LEU A 372 42.58 -24.56 24.92
CA LEU A 372 43.68 -23.86 24.22
C LEU A 372 44.63 -23.12 25.16
N ARG A 373 44.44 -23.25 26.48
CA ARG A 373 45.28 -22.63 27.51
C ARG A 373 46.75 -23.07 27.44
N ASP A 374 47.00 -24.33 27.10
CA ASP A 374 48.34 -24.95 27.10
C ASP A 374 48.88 -25.27 25.68
N SER A 375 48.15 -24.92 24.61
CA SER A 375 48.54 -25.23 23.22
C SER A 375 49.41 -24.11 22.60
N VAL A 376 50.66 -24.47 22.28
CA VAL A 376 51.88 -23.64 22.07
C VAL A 376 51.91 -22.65 20.88
N VAL A 377 50.82 -22.25 20.22
CA VAL A 377 50.94 -21.43 18.97
C VAL A 377 50.25 -20.06 18.99
N VAL A 378 49.41 -19.73 19.97
CA VAL A 378 48.77 -18.40 20.00
C VAL A 378 48.89 -17.81 21.40
N LEU A 379 49.48 -16.61 21.47
CA LEU A 379 49.61 -15.67 22.59
C LEU A 379 48.82 -16.06 23.86
N GLU A 380 49.51 -16.18 25.01
CA GLU A 380 48.96 -16.42 26.37
C GLU A 380 47.42 -16.24 26.45
N ALA A 381 46.67 -17.33 26.33
CA ALA A 381 45.21 -17.31 26.39
C ALA A 381 44.76 -16.97 27.82
N SER A 382 44.79 -15.69 28.16
CA SER A 382 44.28 -15.14 29.41
C SER A 382 42.75 -15.28 29.46
N PHE A 383 42.19 -15.38 30.67
CA PHE A 383 40.73 -15.33 30.90
C PHE A 383 40.07 -14.18 30.12
N VAL A 384 40.76 -13.05 30.05
CA VAL A 384 40.35 -11.84 29.34
C VAL A 384 40.24 -12.05 27.83
N SER A 385 41.28 -12.60 27.21
CA SER A 385 41.27 -12.86 25.76
C SER A 385 40.12 -13.82 25.37
N SER A 386 39.90 -14.87 26.17
CA SER A 386 38.80 -15.82 25.98
C SER A 386 37.44 -15.15 26.11
N LEU A 387 37.30 -14.24 27.07
CA LEU A 387 36.09 -13.44 27.28
C LEU A 387 35.82 -12.52 26.09
N LEU A 388 36.85 -11.84 25.59
CA LEU A 388 36.73 -10.94 24.43
C LEU A 388 36.35 -11.67 23.15
N TYR A 389 36.86 -12.89 22.90
CA TYR A 389 36.40 -13.72 21.78
C TYR A 389 34.92 -14.12 21.93
N GLY A 390 34.50 -14.53 23.13
CA GLY A 390 33.09 -14.82 23.41
C GLY A 390 32.19 -13.61 23.16
N VAL A 391 32.57 -12.43 23.67
CA VAL A 391 31.85 -11.17 23.44
C VAL A 391 31.86 -10.79 21.96
N ALA A 392 32.98 -10.94 21.24
CA ALA A 392 33.07 -10.65 19.81
C ALA A 392 32.09 -11.52 19.01
N VAL A 393 31.94 -12.80 19.35
CA VAL A 393 30.94 -13.71 18.73
C VAL A 393 29.52 -13.24 18.99
N LEU A 394 29.19 -12.81 20.22
CA LEU A 394 27.86 -12.28 20.54
C LEU A 394 27.56 -11.00 19.75
N ILE A 395 28.54 -10.11 19.64
CA ILE A 395 28.39 -8.82 18.98
C ILE A 395 28.29 -8.99 17.48
N ILE A 396 29.24 -9.67 16.80
CA ILE A 396 29.23 -9.80 15.33
C ILE A 396 27.95 -10.45 14.80
N ALA A 397 27.29 -11.25 15.64
CA ALA A 397 26.11 -11.96 15.29
C ALA A 397 24.80 -11.18 15.51
N CYS A 398 24.78 -9.87 15.83
CA CYS A 398 23.49 -9.17 15.83
C CYS A 398 22.85 -9.27 14.45
N PRO A 399 21.65 -9.86 14.31
CA PRO A 399 20.94 -9.88 13.03
C PRO A 399 20.20 -8.54 12.78
N CYS A 400 20.80 -7.41 13.17
CA CYS A 400 20.22 -6.08 13.08
C CYS A 400 19.71 -5.77 11.65
N ALA A 401 20.51 -6.10 10.63
CA ALA A 401 20.14 -5.93 9.22
C ALA A 401 19.03 -6.89 8.75
N LEU A 402 18.92 -8.07 9.37
CA LEU A 402 17.94 -9.11 9.01
C LEU A 402 16.52 -8.61 9.28
N GLY A 403 16.28 -8.03 10.46
CA GLY A 403 14.98 -7.46 10.87
C GLY A 403 14.47 -6.32 9.97
N LEU A 404 15.38 -5.69 9.22
CA LEU A 404 15.11 -4.57 8.32
C LEU A 404 14.99 -4.93 6.85
N ALA A 405 15.64 -6.03 6.45
CA ALA A 405 15.79 -6.43 5.05
C ALA A 405 14.43 -6.45 4.33
N THR A 406 13.48 -7.13 4.94
CA THR A 406 12.13 -7.34 4.41
C THR A 406 11.25 -6.09 4.48
N PRO A 407 11.01 -5.45 5.65
CA PRO A 407 10.08 -4.32 5.73
C PRO A 407 10.54 -3.12 4.92
N THR A 408 11.84 -2.83 4.85
CA THR A 408 12.34 -1.68 4.08
C THR A 408 12.16 -1.88 2.57
N ALA A 409 12.49 -3.07 2.05
CA ALA A 409 12.32 -3.35 0.62
C ALA A 409 10.83 -3.32 0.22
N LEU A 410 9.96 -3.91 1.05
CA LEU A 410 8.51 -3.87 0.85
C LEU A 410 7.97 -2.44 0.83
N MET A 411 8.43 -1.62 1.76
CA MET A 411 8.00 -0.24 1.91
C MET A 411 8.43 0.64 0.73
N VAL A 412 9.68 0.54 0.27
CA VAL A 412 10.16 1.22 -0.94
C VAL A 412 9.40 0.71 -2.16
N GLY A 413 9.24 -0.62 -2.29
CA GLY A 413 8.57 -1.24 -3.43
C GLY A 413 7.11 -0.85 -3.56
N THR A 414 6.37 -0.81 -2.43
CA THR A 414 4.98 -0.35 -2.39
C THR A 414 4.87 1.13 -2.75
N GLY A 415 5.73 1.97 -2.18
CA GLY A 415 5.76 3.41 -2.51
C GLY A 415 6.11 3.68 -3.99
N ARG A 416 7.00 2.88 -4.58
CA ARG A 416 7.33 2.96 -6.01
C ARG A 416 6.19 2.45 -6.89
N SER A 417 5.51 1.37 -6.50
CA SER A 417 4.32 0.82 -7.19
C SER A 417 3.23 1.89 -7.29
N ALA A 418 2.95 2.58 -6.19
CA ALA A 418 1.91 3.62 -6.16
C ALA A 418 2.19 4.78 -7.11
N LYS A 419 3.46 5.20 -7.24
CA LYS A 419 3.88 6.22 -8.23
C LYS A 419 3.73 5.79 -9.69
N MET A 420 3.55 4.51 -9.94
CA MET A 420 3.34 3.93 -11.26
C MET A 420 1.87 3.54 -11.49
N GLY A 421 0.97 4.02 -10.63
CA GLY A 421 -0.45 3.73 -10.70
C GLY A 421 -0.83 2.30 -10.25
N VAL A 422 0.04 1.62 -9.49
CA VAL A 422 -0.22 0.27 -8.95
C VAL A 422 -0.34 0.35 -7.43
N LEU A 423 -1.57 0.31 -6.92
CA LEU A 423 -1.88 0.38 -5.50
C LEU A 423 -2.03 -1.02 -4.93
N LEU A 424 -1.34 -1.28 -3.83
CA LEU A 424 -1.36 -2.57 -3.14
C LEU A 424 -2.11 -2.36 -1.83
N LYS A 425 -3.06 -3.23 -1.49
CA LYS A 425 -3.82 -3.12 -0.24
C LYS A 425 -3.02 -3.56 0.97
N ASN A 426 -2.17 -4.57 0.80
CA ASN A 426 -1.31 -5.10 1.84
C ASN A 426 0.02 -5.64 1.25
N GLY A 427 1.01 -5.83 2.12
CA GLY A 427 2.32 -6.35 1.76
C GLY A 427 2.33 -7.83 1.36
N THR A 428 1.25 -8.56 1.63
CA THR A 428 1.13 -9.99 1.26
C THR A 428 0.86 -10.14 -0.24
N VAL A 429 0.13 -9.18 -0.84
CA VAL A 429 -0.18 -9.16 -2.28
C VAL A 429 1.09 -9.19 -3.13
N LEU A 430 2.12 -8.44 -2.74
CA LEU A 430 3.42 -8.43 -3.43
C LEU A 430 4.09 -9.80 -3.46
N GLN A 431 3.83 -10.65 -2.48
CA GLN A 431 4.38 -12.00 -2.41
C GLN A 431 3.51 -13.00 -3.17
N GLU A 432 2.18 -12.89 -3.08
CA GLU A 432 1.27 -13.80 -3.77
C GLU A 432 1.29 -13.61 -5.29
N ILE A 433 1.39 -12.36 -5.77
CA ILE A 433 1.45 -12.07 -7.21
C ILE A 433 2.67 -12.74 -7.90
N GLN A 434 3.78 -12.93 -7.18
CA GLN A 434 4.95 -13.65 -7.71
C GLN A 434 4.67 -15.15 -7.92
N LYS A 435 3.74 -15.73 -7.16
CA LYS A 435 3.38 -17.15 -7.22
C LYS A 435 2.29 -17.43 -8.25
N VAL A 436 1.61 -16.39 -8.75
CA VAL A 436 0.55 -16.52 -9.74
C VAL A 436 1.10 -17.18 -11.00
N GLN A 437 0.34 -18.15 -11.51
CA GLN A 437 0.64 -18.89 -12.73
C GLN A 437 -0.37 -18.58 -13.83
N THR A 438 -1.63 -18.33 -13.44
CA THR A 438 -2.73 -18.06 -14.37
C THR A 438 -3.32 -16.68 -14.10
N LEU A 439 -3.42 -15.85 -15.14
CA LEU A 439 -4.19 -14.62 -15.11
C LEU A 439 -5.50 -14.84 -15.85
N VAL A 440 -6.59 -14.55 -15.16
CA VAL A 440 -7.94 -14.54 -15.71
C VAL A 440 -8.36 -13.09 -15.86
N PHE A 441 -8.79 -12.71 -17.06
CA PHE A 441 -9.25 -11.37 -17.37
C PHE A 441 -10.75 -11.40 -17.61
N ASP A 442 -11.49 -10.48 -16.97
CA ASP A 442 -12.79 -10.12 -17.50
C ASP A 442 -12.64 -9.46 -18.87
N LYS A 443 -13.66 -9.59 -19.71
CA LYS A 443 -13.66 -8.99 -21.05
C LYS A 443 -14.06 -7.52 -20.98
N THR A 444 -15.28 -7.24 -20.54
CA THR A 444 -15.94 -5.95 -20.73
C THR A 444 -15.30 -4.92 -19.81
N GLY A 445 -14.84 -3.78 -20.34
CA GLY A 445 -14.21 -2.69 -19.57
C GLY A 445 -12.83 -3.00 -18.97
N THR A 446 -12.44 -4.28 -18.95
CA THR A 446 -11.09 -4.73 -18.60
C THR A 446 -10.20 -4.86 -19.84
N LEU A 447 -10.50 -5.81 -20.75
CA LEU A 447 -9.77 -6.01 -22.01
C LEU A 447 -10.23 -5.07 -23.13
N THR A 448 -11.48 -4.64 -23.04
CA THR A 448 -12.13 -3.71 -23.96
C THR A 448 -12.41 -2.37 -23.29
N GLU A 449 -12.78 -1.37 -24.08
CA GLU A 449 -13.15 -0.04 -23.58
C GLU A 449 -14.46 -0.07 -22.76
N GLY A 450 -15.27 -1.12 -22.88
CA GLY A 450 -16.56 -1.25 -22.19
C GLY A 450 -17.64 -0.30 -22.73
N LYS A 451 -17.35 0.35 -23.86
CA LYS A 451 -18.23 1.27 -24.57
C LYS A 451 -18.47 0.68 -25.96
N PRO A 452 -19.57 -0.06 -26.17
CA PRO A 452 -19.87 -0.61 -27.48
C PRO A 452 -20.06 0.54 -28.49
N VAL A 453 -19.59 0.35 -29.72
CA VAL A 453 -19.76 1.31 -30.81
C VAL A 453 -20.43 0.59 -31.98
N VAL A 454 -21.36 1.27 -32.65
CA VAL A 454 -21.96 0.75 -33.89
C VAL A 454 -20.91 0.82 -35.00
N THR A 455 -20.49 -0.33 -35.52
CA THR A 455 -19.47 -0.42 -36.57
C THR A 455 -20.09 -0.56 -37.95
N ASP A 456 -21.19 -1.30 -38.08
CA ASP A 456 -21.82 -1.61 -39.36
C ASP A 456 -23.33 -1.57 -39.24
N VAL A 457 -23.97 -1.08 -40.31
CA VAL A 457 -25.41 -1.14 -40.52
C VAL A 457 -25.65 -1.84 -41.85
N ILE A 458 -26.35 -2.97 -41.82
CA ILE A 458 -26.67 -3.77 -43.00
C ILE A 458 -28.15 -3.57 -43.32
N GLY A 459 -28.46 -3.05 -44.51
CA GLY A 459 -29.81 -2.70 -44.95
C GLY A 459 -29.85 -1.28 -45.51
N ASP A 460 -31.04 -0.66 -45.56
CA ASP A 460 -31.17 0.78 -45.80
C ASP A 460 -30.72 1.53 -44.55
N GLU A 461 -29.52 2.10 -44.60
CA GLU A 461 -28.86 2.74 -43.45
C GLU A 461 -29.72 3.83 -42.80
N VAL A 462 -30.47 4.62 -43.58
CA VAL A 462 -31.30 5.71 -43.04
C VAL A 462 -32.53 5.15 -42.33
N GLU A 463 -33.20 4.18 -42.93
CA GLU A 463 -34.40 3.56 -42.35
C GLU A 463 -34.04 2.71 -41.14
N VAL A 464 -33.05 1.81 -41.27
CA VAL A 464 -32.65 0.87 -40.22
C VAL A 464 -32.10 1.61 -39.02
N PHE A 465 -31.18 2.55 -39.25
CA PHE A 465 -30.51 3.24 -38.15
C PHE A 465 -31.42 4.27 -37.48
N GLY A 466 -32.26 4.96 -38.26
CA GLY A 466 -33.27 5.89 -37.72
C GLY A 466 -34.33 5.20 -36.86
N LEU A 467 -34.86 4.05 -37.29
CA LEU A 467 -35.83 3.28 -36.51
C LEU A 467 -35.21 2.66 -35.26
N ALA A 468 -33.99 2.11 -35.36
CA ALA A 468 -33.29 1.54 -34.22
C ALA A 468 -32.99 2.59 -33.14
N ALA A 469 -32.46 3.75 -33.54
CA ALA A 469 -32.15 4.84 -32.60
C ALA A 469 -33.41 5.44 -31.97
N SER A 470 -34.48 5.61 -32.75
CA SER A 470 -35.77 6.08 -32.22
C SER A 470 -36.31 5.12 -31.15
N LEU A 471 -36.21 3.81 -31.39
CA LEU A 471 -36.66 2.79 -30.45
C LEU A 471 -35.80 2.74 -29.17
N GLU A 472 -34.49 2.92 -29.31
CA GLU A 472 -33.52 2.84 -28.21
C GLU A 472 -33.34 4.14 -27.42
N ASP A 473 -33.87 5.29 -27.88
CA ASP A 473 -33.84 6.58 -27.16
C ASP A 473 -34.48 6.51 -25.76
N THR A 474 -35.43 5.60 -25.57
CA THR A 474 -36.10 5.37 -24.27
C THR A 474 -35.44 4.28 -23.41
N SER A 475 -34.38 3.65 -23.89
CA SER A 475 -33.69 2.51 -23.27
C SER A 475 -32.41 2.96 -22.56
N GLN A 476 -32.18 2.43 -21.36
CA GLN A 476 -30.96 2.71 -20.57
C GLN A 476 -29.88 1.64 -20.78
N HIS A 477 -30.02 0.78 -21.79
CA HIS A 477 -29.06 -0.29 -22.04
C HIS A 477 -27.77 0.29 -22.68
N PRO A 478 -26.56 -0.18 -22.34
CA PRO A 478 -25.31 0.33 -22.94
C PRO A 478 -25.27 0.23 -24.48
N LEU A 479 -25.88 -0.81 -25.06
CA LEU A 479 -26.03 -0.94 -26.52
C LEU A 479 -26.99 0.12 -27.10
N ALA A 480 -28.02 0.53 -26.35
CA ALA A 480 -28.96 1.58 -26.75
C ALA A 480 -28.25 2.92 -26.87
N GLU A 481 -27.48 3.26 -25.83
CA GLU A 481 -26.69 4.50 -25.79
C GLU A 481 -25.71 4.59 -26.98
N ALA A 482 -25.08 3.47 -27.34
CA ALA A 482 -24.20 3.40 -28.51
C ALA A 482 -24.92 3.69 -29.84
N ILE A 483 -26.14 3.16 -30.02
CA ILE A 483 -26.97 3.37 -31.21
C ILE A 483 -27.43 4.82 -31.28
N VAL A 484 -28.00 5.34 -30.19
CA VAL A 484 -28.53 6.71 -30.09
C VAL A 484 -27.42 7.74 -30.30
N LYS A 485 -26.26 7.54 -29.64
CA LYS A 485 -25.11 8.44 -29.78
C LYS A 485 -24.65 8.54 -31.23
N ARG A 486 -24.43 7.40 -31.89
CA ARG A 486 -23.92 7.36 -33.27
C ARG A 486 -24.95 7.88 -34.27
N ALA A 487 -26.25 7.68 -34.03
CA ALA A 487 -27.32 8.24 -34.84
C ALA A 487 -27.46 9.76 -34.69
N SER A 488 -27.26 10.28 -33.47
CA SER A 488 -27.22 11.72 -33.19
C SER A 488 -26.02 12.39 -33.88
N GLU A 489 -24.83 11.77 -33.82
CA GLU A 489 -23.63 12.22 -34.56
C GLU A 489 -23.82 12.20 -36.09
N ALA A 490 -24.67 11.30 -36.59
CA ALA A 490 -25.04 11.24 -38.01
C ALA A 490 -26.12 12.26 -38.40
N GLY A 491 -26.68 13.02 -37.45
CA GLY A 491 -27.71 14.02 -37.70
C GLY A 491 -29.08 13.45 -38.08
N LEU A 492 -29.39 12.22 -37.65
CA LEU A 492 -30.68 11.58 -37.91
C LEU A 492 -31.77 12.15 -36.98
N GLU A 493 -32.96 12.39 -37.52
CA GLU A 493 -34.13 12.80 -36.73
C GLU A 493 -34.78 11.60 -36.05
N PHE A 494 -34.98 11.69 -34.73
CA PHE A 494 -35.67 10.66 -33.96
C PHE A 494 -37.18 10.78 -34.07
N GLN A 495 -37.84 9.64 -34.22
CA GLN A 495 -39.29 9.54 -34.34
C GLN A 495 -39.91 9.17 -33.00
N THR A 496 -41.13 9.65 -32.75
CA THR A 496 -41.88 9.31 -31.53
C THR A 496 -42.26 7.83 -31.51
N VAL A 497 -41.90 7.15 -30.43
CA VAL A 497 -42.24 5.74 -30.18
C VAL A 497 -43.48 5.64 -29.29
N GLU A 498 -44.46 4.87 -29.72
CA GLU A 498 -45.63 4.49 -28.94
C GLU A 498 -45.48 3.06 -28.38
N ASN A 499 -46.04 2.79 -27.19
CA ASN A 499 -46.09 1.44 -26.59
C ASN A 499 -44.72 0.73 -26.49
N PHE A 500 -43.68 1.46 -26.08
CA PHE A 500 -42.37 0.87 -25.83
C PHE A 500 -42.42 -0.25 -24.78
N GLN A 501 -41.78 -1.39 -25.07
CA GLN A 501 -41.66 -2.52 -24.16
C GLN A 501 -40.25 -3.12 -24.22
N THR A 502 -39.68 -3.37 -23.05
CA THR A 502 -38.42 -4.11 -22.88
C THR A 502 -38.72 -5.60 -22.66
N LEU A 503 -38.16 -6.45 -23.53
CA LEU A 503 -38.26 -7.90 -23.43
C LEU A 503 -36.94 -8.44 -22.87
N HIS A 504 -36.94 -8.80 -21.58
CA HIS A 504 -35.76 -9.25 -20.86
C HIS A 504 -35.02 -10.38 -21.60
N GLY A 505 -33.72 -10.17 -21.86
CA GLY A 505 -32.86 -11.14 -22.56
C GLY A 505 -33.17 -11.34 -24.05
N LYS A 506 -34.06 -10.53 -24.64
CA LYS A 506 -34.43 -10.59 -26.07
C LYS A 506 -34.15 -9.27 -26.80
N GLY A 507 -34.64 -8.14 -26.28
CA GLY A 507 -34.50 -6.84 -26.93
C GLY A 507 -35.62 -5.86 -26.56
N VAL A 508 -35.90 -4.90 -27.45
CA VAL A 508 -36.89 -3.83 -27.27
C VAL A 508 -37.89 -3.81 -28.43
N SER A 509 -39.13 -3.40 -28.13
CA SER A 509 -40.21 -3.32 -29.12
C SER A 509 -41.05 -2.06 -28.94
N GLY A 510 -41.67 -1.57 -30.01
CA GLY A 510 -42.51 -0.38 -29.98
C GLY A 510 -43.24 -0.16 -31.30
N ARG A 511 -44.04 0.90 -31.37
CA ARG A 511 -44.69 1.34 -32.62
C ARG A 511 -44.17 2.69 -33.06
N ILE A 512 -43.77 2.78 -34.33
CA ILE A 512 -43.27 4.01 -34.96
C ILE A 512 -44.09 4.22 -36.23
N ASN A 513 -44.73 5.38 -36.40
CA ASN A 513 -45.62 5.69 -37.52
C ASN A 513 -46.69 4.60 -37.79
N GLY A 514 -47.23 4.00 -36.72
CA GLY A 514 -48.23 2.94 -36.80
C GLY A 514 -47.71 1.53 -37.10
N LYS A 515 -46.44 1.36 -37.50
CA LYS A 515 -45.80 0.06 -37.77
C LYS A 515 -45.20 -0.53 -36.49
N GLN A 516 -45.18 -1.85 -36.37
CA GLN A 516 -44.53 -2.54 -35.25
C GLN A 516 -43.04 -2.69 -35.53
N VAL A 517 -42.19 -2.18 -34.64
CA VAL A 517 -40.73 -2.24 -34.75
C VAL A 517 -40.16 -3.06 -33.60
N LEU A 518 -39.24 -3.96 -33.94
CA LEU A 518 -38.58 -4.90 -33.04
C LEU A 518 -37.07 -4.75 -33.23
N LEU A 519 -36.33 -4.61 -32.14
CA LEU A 519 -34.87 -4.58 -32.14
C LEU A 519 -34.33 -5.53 -31.07
N GLY A 520 -33.59 -6.57 -31.46
CA GLY A 520 -33.11 -7.55 -30.49
C GLY A 520 -32.25 -8.66 -31.06
N ASN A 521 -31.97 -9.66 -30.23
CA ASN A 521 -31.19 -10.85 -30.61
C ASN A 521 -32.05 -11.88 -31.36
N ALA A 522 -31.42 -12.99 -31.80
CA ALA A 522 -32.11 -14.05 -32.53
C ALA A 522 -33.33 -14.64 -31.80
N LYS A 523 -33.37 -14.63 -30.46
CA LYS A 523 -34.53 -15.13 -29.67
C LYS A 523 -35.77 -14.23 -29.77
N MET A 524 -35.60 -13.00 -30.25
CA MET A 524 -36.69 -12.06 -30.51
C MET A 524 -37.38 -12.32 -31.86
N LEU A 525 -36.67 -12.99 -32.77
CA LEU A 525 -37.12 -13.28 -34.13
C LEU A 525 -37.74 -14.67 -34.29
N ASP A 526 -38.04 -15.35 -33.18
CA ASP A 526 -38.53 -16.74 -33.18
C ASP A 526 -39.81 -16.86 -34.04
N GLY A 527 -39.69 -17.49 -35.21
CA GLY A 527 -40.77 -17.59 -36.22
C GLY A 527 -40.67 -16.64 -37.43
N MET A 528 -39.62 -15.82 -37.57
CA MET A 528 -39.34 -15.00 -38.76
C MET A 528 -38.28 -15.65 -39.65
N ASP A 529 -38.45 -15.55 -40.96
CA ASP A 529 -37.52 -16.12 -41.94
C ASP A 529 -36.38 -15.12 -42.22
N ILE A 530 -35.12 -15.56 -42.06
CA ILE A 530 -33.94 -14.74 -42.31
C ILE A 530 -33.53 -14.96 -43.77
N SER A 531 -33.44 -13.89 -44.56
CA SER A 531 -32.98 -14.03 -45.95
C SER A 531 -31.51 -14.51 -45.98
N ASN A 532 -31.15 -15.33 -46.98
CA ASN A 532 -29.77 -15.82 -47.15
C ASN A 532 -28.74 -14.67 -47.15
N THR A 533 -29.10 -13.50 -47.68
CA THR A 533 -28.23 -12.31 -47.72
C THR A 533 -27.89 -11.78 -46.33
N TYR A 534 -28.86 -11.74 -45.41
CA TYR A 534 -28.60 -11.33 -44.03
C TYR A 534 -27.90 -12.43 -43.24
N GLN A 535 -28.14 -13.69 -43.57
CA GLN A 535 -27.52 -14.83 -42.91
C GLN A 535 -26.01 -14.90 -43.20
N ASP A 536 -25.60 -14.70 -44.46
CA ASP A 536 -24.18 -14.64 -44.84
C ASP A 536 -23.46 -13.47 -44.14
N LYS A 537 -24.12 -12.30 -44.07
CA LYS A 537 -23.57 -11.11 -43.39
C LYS A 537 -23.51 -11.26 -41.89
N LEU A 538 -24.48 -11.93 -41.27
CA LEU A 538 -24.45 -12.26 -39.85
C LEU A 538 -23.22 -13.09 -39.50
N GLU A 539 -22.94 -14.16 -40.26
CA GLU A 539 -21.76 -15.00 -40.02
C GLU A 539 -20.44 -14.25 -40.19
N GLU A 540 -20.36 -13.33 -41.16
CA GLU A 540 -19.19 -12.47 -41.37
C GLU A 540 -18.97 -11.53 -40.17
N LEU A 541 -20.01 -10.83 -39.75
CA LEU A 541 -19.96 -9.89 -38.62
C LEU A 541 -19.65 -10.60 -37.30
N GLU A 542 -20.20 -11.78 -37.05
CA GLU A 542 -19.90 -12.57 -35.86
C GLU A 542 -18.43 -13.05 -35.85
N LYS A 543 -17.87 -13.43 -37.02
CA LYS A 543 -16.43 -13.76 -37.15
C LYS A 543 -15.52 -12.56 -36.87
N GLU A 544 -15.99 -11.36 -37.14
CA GLU A 544 -15.29 -10.10 -36.83
C GLU A 544 -15.41 -9.67 -35.37
N ALA A 545 -15.99 -10.51 -34.51
CA ALA A 545 -16.23 -10.22 -33.09
C ALA A 545 -17.25 -9.10 -32.83
N LYS A 546 -18.25 -8.99 -33.71
CA LYS A 546 -19.31 -8.00 -33.58
C LYS A 546 -20.57 -8.65 -33.01
N THR A 547 -21.20 -7.97 -32.05
CA THR A 547 -22.51 -8.30 -31.52
C THR A 547 -23.56 -7.75 -32.49
N VAL A 548 -24.33 -8.65 -33.10
CA VAL A 548 -25.35 -8.27 -34.08
C VAL A 548 -26.73 -8.22 -33.44
N VAL A 549 -27.44 -7.11 -33.64
CA VAL A 549 -28.86 -6.97 -33.32
C VAL A 549 -29.67 -6.83 -34.60
N PHE A 550 -30.84 -7.44 -34.60
CA PHE A 550 -31.73 -7.50 -35.75
C PHE A 550 -32.80 -6.43 -35.60
N LEU A 551 -33.06 -5.69 -36.68
CA LEU A 551 -34.20 -4.80 -36.79
C LEU A 551 -35.27 -5.46 -37.67
N ALA A 552 -36.46 -5.64 -37.12
CA ALA A 552 -37.63 -6.10 -37.85
C ALA A 552 -38.77 -5.07 -37.78
N VAL A 553 -39.47 -4.91 -38.90
CA VAL A 553 -40.64 -4.06 -39.05
C VAL A 553 -41.80 -4.91 -39.56
N ASP A 554 -42.92 -4.93 -38.84
CA ASP A 554 -44.11 -5.73 -39.15
C ASP A 554 -43.78 -7.22 -39.44
N ASN A 555 -42.93 -7.82 -38.59
CA ASN A 555 -42.41 -9.20 -38.71
C ASN A 555 -41.52 -9.50 -39.94
N GLU A 556 -40.98 -8.47 -40.60
CA GLU A 556 -40.01 -8.62 -41.68
C GLU A 556 -38.67 -8.01 -41.27
N ILE A 557 -37.57 -8.75 -41.43
CA ILE A 557 -36.23 -8.27 -41.08
C ILE A 557 -35.79 -7.21 -42.10
N LYS A 558 -35.58 -5.99 -41.63
CA LYS A 558 -35.17 -4.84 -42.46
C LYS A 558 -33.68 -4.56 -42.41
N GLY A 559 -32.98 -5.04 -41.39
CA GLY A 559 -31.55 -4.90 -41.31
C GLY A 559 -30.89 -5.50 -40.08
N LEU A 560 -29.57 -5.40 -40.06
CA LEU A 560 -28.70 -5.78 -38.95
C LEU A 560 -27.91 -4.57 -38.50
N LEU A 561 -27.76 -4.38 -37.19
CA LEU A 561 -26.80 -3.45 -36.63
C LEU A 561 -25.72 -4.25 -35.92
N ALA A 562 -24.47 -3.99 -36.27
CA ALA A 562 -23.31 -4.61 -35.65
C ALA A 562 -22.70 -3.63 -34.64
N LEU A 563 -22.58 -4.07 -33.40
CA LEU A 563 -21.92 -3.35 -32.34
C LEU A 563 -20.65 -4.08 -31.94
N GLN A 564 -19.57 -3.34 -31.74
CA GLN A 564 -18.32 -3.91 -31.27
C GLN A 564 -17.86 -3.19 -30.02
N ASP A 565 -17.45 -3.98 -29.02
CA ASP A 565 -16.71 -3.49 -27.89
C ASP A 565 -15.22 -3.60 -28.22
N ILE A 566 -14.60 -2.46 -28.49
CA ILE A 566 -13.26 -2.38 -29.08
C ILE A 566 -12.23 -2.78 -28.01
N PRO A 567 -11.29 -3.69 -28.32
CA PRO A 567 -10.18 -4.00 -27.42
C PRO A 567 -9.31 -2.75 -27.18
N LYS A 568 -8.84 -2.57 -25.94
CA LYS A 568 -7.94 -1.45 -25.62
C LYS A 568 -6.67 -1.55 -26.46
N GLU A 569 -6.14 -0.40 -26.90
CA GLU A 569 -4.92 -0.35 -27.74
C GLU A 569 -3.72 -1.07 -27.11
N ASN A 570 -3.61 -1.00 -25.78
CA ASN A 570 -2.54 -1.60 -24.99
C ASN A 570 -2.77 -3.08 -24.65
N ALA A 571 -3.96 -3.66 -24.90
CA ALA A 571 -4.32 -5.01 -24.46
C ALA A 571 -3.39 -6.05 -25.10
N LYS A 572 -3.19 -5.97 -26.42
CA LYS A 572 -2.32 -6.90 -27.16
C LYS A 572 -0.87 -6.86 -26.67
N LEU A 573 -0.35 -5.67 -26.37
CA LEU A 573 1.00 -5.50 -25.84
C LEU A 573 1.11 -6.09 -24.43
N ALA A 574 0.15 -5.81 -23.56
CA ALA A 574 0.12 -6.33 -22.19
C ALA A 574 0.06 -7.87 -22.16
N ILE A 575 -0.85 -8.47 -22.93
CA ILE A 575 -0.98 -9.94 -23.02
C ILE A 575 0.31 -10.58 -23.56
N SER A 576 0.92 -10.00 -24.60
CA SER A 576 2.21 -10.46 -25.14
C SER A 576 3.32 -10.43 -24.09
N GLN A 577 3.40 -9.35 -23.30
CA GLN A 577 4.38 -9.20 -22.23
C GLN A 577 4.14 -10.18 -21.07
N LEU A 578 2.89 -10.45 -20.70
CA LEU A 578 2.55 -11.43 -19.66
C LEU A 578 2.89 -12.85 -20.11
N LYS A 579 2.58 -13.20 -21.37
CA LYS A 579 2.95 -14.50 -21.96
C LYS A 579 4.46 -14.72 -22.00
N LYS A 580 5.24 -13.69 -22.36
CA LYS A 580 6.72 -13.76 -22.30
C LYS A 580 7.27 -14.06 -20.90
N ARG A 581 6.49 -13.80 -19.84
CA ARG A 581 6.82 -14.11 -18.44
C ARG A 581 6.41 -15.54 -18.04
N GLY A 582 5.82 -16.32 -18.96
CA GLY A 582 5.37 -17.69 -18.73
C GLY A 582 4.02 -17.79 -18.02
N LEU A 583 3.24 -16.71 -18.00
CA LEU A 583 1.92 -16.68 -17.38
C LEU A 583 0.87 -17.20 -18.37
N ARG A 584 0.00 -18.10 -17.91
CA ARG A 584 -1.18 -18.56 -18.65
C ARG A 584 -2.24 -17.46 -18.61
N THR A 585 -2.72 -17.01 -19.76
CA THR A 585 -3.76 -15.97 -19.84
C THR A 585 -5.08 -16.58 -20.29
N VAL A 586 -6.15 -16.31 -19.54
CA VAL A 586 -7.50 -16.80 -19.78
C VAL A 586 -8.46 -15.61 -19.84
N MET A 587 -9.37 -15.60 -20.81
CA MET A 587 -10.49 -14.66 -20.84
C MET A 587 -11.73 -15.32 -20.23
N LEU A 588 -12.40 -14.62 -19.32
CA LEU A 588 -13.67 -15.04 -18.72
C LEU A 588 -14.74 -14.01 -19.08
N THR A 589 -15.86 -14.45 -19.67
CA THR A 589 -16.90 -13.51 -20.11
C THR A 589 -18.29 -14.14 -20.15
N GLY A 590 -19.32 -13.30 -20.02
CA GLY A 590 -20.73 -13.68 -20.25
C GLY A 590 -21.14 -13.65 -21.72
N ASP A 591 -20.30 -13.11 -22.61
CA ASP A 591 -20.57 -13.04 -24.04
C ASP A 591 -20.62 -14.42 -24.70
N ASN A 592 -21.13 -14.48 -25.93
CA ASN A 592 -21.13 -15.70 -26.71
C ASN A 592 -19.70 -16.19 -27.02
N ALA A 593 -19.55 -17.49 -27.26
CA ALA A 593 -18.23 -18.10 -27.50
C ALA A 593 -17.55 -17.60 -28.78
N GLY A 594 -18.31 -17.22 -29.82
CA GLY A 594 -17.77 -16.74 -31.10
C GLY A 594 -17.08 -15.38 -30.96
N VAL A 595 -17.80 -14.40 -30.41
CA VAL A 595 -17.31 -13.04 -30.14
C VAL A 595 -16.13 -13.08 -29.16
N ALA A 596 -16.25 -13.84 -28.08
CA ALA A 596 -15.19 -13.97 -27.09
C ALA A 596 -13.90 -14.56 -27.69
N ARG A 597 -14.02 -15.61 -28.53
CA ARG A 597 -12.87 -16.20 -29.23
C ARG A 597 -12.24 -15.22 -30.23
N ALA A 598 -13.05 -14.51 -31.01
CA ALA A 598 -12.55 -13.56 -31.98
C ALA A 598 -11.79 -12.38 -31.32
N ILE A 599 -12.28 -11.84 -30.20
CA ILE A 599 -11.52 -10.85 -29.39
C ILE A 599 -10.23 -11.46 -28.86
N ALA A 600 -10.30 -12.69 -28.32
CA ALA A 600 -9.14 -13.37 -27.77
C ALA A 600 -8.05 -13.56 -28.83
N ASP A 601 -8.40 -13.92 -30.05
CA ASP A 601 -7.46 -14.09 -31.17
C ASP A 601 -6.81 -12.75 -31.59
N GLN A 602 -7.55 -11.63 -31.56
CA GLN A 602 -7.03 -10.30 -31.89
C GLN A 602 -5.93 -9.83 -30.93
N ILE A 603 -6.14 -10.03 -29.62
CA ILE A 603 -5.20 -9.62 -28.55
C ILE A 603 -4.22 -10.74 -28.16
N GLY A 604 -4.44 -11.96 -28.64
CA GLY A 604 -3.57 -13.11 -28.46
C GLY A 604 -3.75 -13.84 -27.13
N ILE A 605 -4.98 -14.04 -26.63
CA ILE A 605 -5.31 -14.91 -25.50
C ILE A 605 -5.64 -16.33 -26.03
N GLU A 606 -5.06 -17.38 -25.41
CA GLU A 606 -5.24 -18.76 -25.88
C GLU A 606 -6.54 -19.41 -25.39
N GLU A 607 -6.93 -19.13 -24.15
CA GLU A 607 -8.03 -19.80 -23.48
C GLU A 607 -9.17 -18.83 -23.18
N VAL A 608 -10.39 -19.26 -23.46
CA VAL A 608 -11.60 -18.45 -23.35
C VAL A 608 -12.68 -19.31 -22.70
N ILE A 609 -13.26 -18.77 -21.63
CA ILE A 609 -14.42 -19.31 -20.93
C ILE A 609 -15.55 -18.30 -21.14
N ALA A 610 -16.52 -18.66 -21.98
CA ALA A 610 -17.59 -17.79 -22.45
C ALA A 610 -18.97 -18.26 -21.95
N GLY A 611 -19.97 -17.38 -22.02
CA GLY A 611 -21.34 -17.66 -21.57
C GLY A 611 -21.51 -17.81 -20.06
N VAL A 612 -20.62 -17.20 -19.27
CA VAL A 612 -20.61 -17.31 -17.80
C VAL A 612 -21.44 -16.20 -17.16
N LEU A 613 -22.36 -16.57 -16.26
CA LEU A 613 -23.13 -15.59 -15.49
C LEU A 613 -22.26 -14.93 -14.41
N PRO A 614 -22.56 -13.69 -13.97
CA PRO A 614 -21.78 -13.01 -12.92
C PRO A 614 -21.58 -13.83 -11.64
N GLU A 615 -22.62 -14.54 -11.20
CA GLU A 615 -22.60 -15.39 -10.00
C GLU A 615 -21.73 -16.64 -10.17
N GLU A 616 -21.54 -17.10 -11.41
CA GLU A 616 -20.76 -18.30 -11.75
C GLU A 616 -19.27 -17.99 -11.94
N LYS A 617 -18.89 -16.72 -12.15
CA LYS A 617 -17.49 -16.32 -12.35
C LYS A 617 -16.59 -16.78 -11.20
N ALA A 618 -17.03 -16.61 -9.95
CA ALA A 618 -16.28 -17.07 -8.78
C ALA A 618 -16.07 -18.59 -8.75
N HIS A 619 -17.04 -19.36 -9.25
CA HIS A 619 -16.92 -20.82 -9.35
C HIS A 619 -15.88 -21.24 -10.41
N GLU A 620 -15.83 -20.56 -11.55
CA GLU A 620 -14.79 -20.79 -12.57
C GLU A 620 -13.39 -20.43 -12.06
N ILE A 621 -13.25 -19.35 -11.27
CA ILE A 621 -11.98 -19.04 -10.60
C ILE A 621 -11.55 -20.17 -9.66
N HIS A 622 -12.46 -20.73 -8.87
CA HIS A 622 -12.16 -21.87 -8.01
C HIS A 622 -11.70 -23.11 -8.79
N LYS A 623 -12.30 -23.40 -9.96
CA LYS A 623 -11.85 -24.51 -10.81
C LYS A 623 -10.41 -24.29 -11.30
N LEU A 624 -10.09 -23.07 -11.73
CA LEU A 624 -8.75 -22.73 -12.19
C LEU A 624 -7.71 -22.76 -11.05
N GLN A 625 -8.11 -22.40 -9.82
CA GLN A 625 -7.27 -22.47 -8.63
C GLN A 625 -6.79 -23.89 -8.30
N ALA A 626 -7.51 -24.93 -8.74
CA ALA A 626 -7.08 -26.32 -8.56
C ALA A 626 -5.79 -26.65 -9.32
N ALA A 627 -5.49 -25.93 -10.41
CA ALA A 627 -4.29 -26.13 -11.22
C ALA A 627 -3.09 -25.28 -10.77
N GLY A 628 -3.31 -24.24 -9.96
CA GLY A 628 -2.26 -23.31 -9.55
C GLY A 628 -2.83 -22.00 -9.02
N LYS A 629 -1.96 -21.07 -8.62
CA LYS A 629 -2.35 -19.75 -8.13
C LYS A 629 -2.93 -18.88 -9.25
N VAL A 630 -4.08 -18.27 -9.00
CA VAL A 630 -4.85 -17.49 -9.99
C VAL A 630 -4.95 -16.03 -9.56
N ALA A 631 -4.60 -15.11 -10.47
CA ALA A 631 -5.00 -13.72 -10.36
C ALA A 631 -6.19 -13.44 -11.28
N PHE A 632 -7.17 -12.68 -10.79
CA PHE A 632 -8.31 -12.24 -11.57
C PHE A 632 -8.25 -10.73 -11.77
N VAL A 633 -8.43 -10.27 -13.01
CA VAL A 633 -8.43 -8.86 -13.39
C VAL A 633 -9.82 -8.46 -13.85
N GLY A 634 -10.43 -7.47 -13.21
CA GLY A 634 -11.78 -6.99 -13.51
C GLY A 634 -11.95 -5.49 -13.19
N ASP A 635 -13.03 -4.88 -13.62
CA ASP A 635 -13.28 -3.43 -13.48
C ASP A 635 -14.54 -3.10 -12.66
N GLY A 636 -15.45 -4.07 -12.48
CA GLY A 636 -16.83 -3.80 -12.07
C GLY A 636 -17.30 -4.34 -10.71
N ILE A 637 -18.49 -3.87 -10.31
CA ILE A 637 -19.30 -4.41 -9.19
C ILE A 637 -19.62 -5.89 -9.42
N ASN A 638 -19.92 -6.25 -10.66
CA ASN A 638 -20.30 -7.61 -11.06
C ASN A 638 -19.17 -8.63 -10.86
N ASP A 639 -17.94 -8.14 -10.75
CA ASP A 639 -16.72 -8.93 -10.62
C ASP A 639 -16.20 -9.01 -9.18
N ALA A 640 -16.81 -8.27 -8.25
CA ALA A 640 -16.41 -8.26 -6.85
C ALA A 640 -16.32 -9.67 -6.21
N PRO A 641 -17.26 -10.60 -6.49
CA PRO A 641 -17.13 -11.98 -6.00
C PRO A 641 -15.91 -12.72 -6.57
N ALA A 642 -15.61 -12.55 -7.86
CA ALA A 642 -14.46 -13.18 -8.51
C ALA A 642 -13.13 -12.57 -8.04
N LEU A 643 -13.08 -11.24 -7.84
CA LEU A 643 -11.93 -10.52 -7.28
C LEU A 643 -11.59 -11.00 -5.87
N SER A 644 -12.61 -11.23 -5.04
CA SER A 644 -12.42 -11.64 -3.64
C SER A 644 -12.00 -13.11 -3.47
N VAL A 645 -12.39 -13.98 -4.42
CA VAL A 645 -12.10 -15.41 -4.38
C VAL A 645 -10.74 -15.75 -4.99
N ALA A 646 -10.26 -14.94 -5.94
CA ALA A 646 -8.95 -15.10 -6.54
C ALA A 646 -7.82 -15.06 -5.49
N ASP A 647 -6.67 -15.68 -5.80
CA ASP A 647 -5.51 -15.57 -4.90
C ASP A 647 -4.94 -14.15 -4.88
N VAL A 648 -5.12 -13.42 -5.99
CA VAL A 648 -4.85 -12.00 -6.12
C VAL A 648 -5.96 -11.36 -6.97
N GLY A 649 -6.82 -10.56 -6.36
CA GLY A 649 -7.79 -9.74 -7.09
C GLY A 649 -7.17 -8.43 -7.58
N ILE A 650 -7.27 -8.13 -8.88
CA ILE A 650 -6.74 -6.91 -9.51
C ILE A 650 -7.91 -6.10 -10.08
N ALA A 651 -8.20 -4.95 -9.49
CA ALA A 651 -9.19 -4.01 -10.03
C ALA A 651 -8.56 -3.03 -11.03
N MET A 652 -9.25 -2.80 -12.14
CA MET A 652 -8.90 -1.80 -13.15
C MET A 652 -9.51 -0.44 -12.82
N GLY A 653 -8.72 0.62 -12.98
CA GLY A 653 -9.16 2.01 -12.79
C GLY A 653 -9.59 2.35 -11.36
N ALA A 654 -10.02 3.60 -11.18
CA ALA A 654 -10.90 3.97 -10.07
C ALA A 654 -12.29 3.37 -10.31
N GLY A 655 -12.37 2.04 -10.35
CA GLY A 655 -13.62 1.31 -10.42
C GLY A 655 -14.53 1.70 -9.26
N THR A 656 -15.78 1.24 -9.30
CA THR A 656 -16.75 1.48 -8.22
C THR A 656 -16.15 1.15 -6.85
N ASP A 657 -16.50 1.89 -5.80
CA ASP A 657 -15.91 1.72 -4.45
C ASP A 657 -15.91 0.25 -3.98
N ILE A 658 -16.90 -0.54 -4.43
CA ILE A 658 -17.05 -1.97 -4.19
C ILE A 658 -15.89 -2.79 -4.80
N ALA A 659 -15.48 -2.50 -6.03
CA ALA A 659 -14.37 -3.19 -6.69
C ALA A 659 -13.03 -2.86 -6.02
N ILE A 660 -12.84 -1.60 -5.62
CA ILE A 660 -11.66 -1.14 -4.87
C ILE A 660 -11.60 -1.84 -3.49
N GLU A 661 -12.73 -2.00 -2.81
CA GLU A 661 -12.79 -2.70 -1.53
C GLU A 661 -12.54 -4.20 -1.68
N SER A 662 -13.00 -4.80 -2.77
CA SER A 662 -12.91 -6.25 -3.00
C SER A 662 -11.55 -6.71 -3.54
N ALA A 663 -10.77 -5.82 -4.17
CA ALA A 663 -9.49 -6.16 -4.76
C ALA A 663 -8.31 -6.07 -3.78
N ASP A 664 -7.26 -6.86 -4.07
CA ASP A 664 -5.98 -6.84 -3.38
C ASP A 664 -5.02 -5.81 -3.98
N LEU A 665 -5.14 -5.60 -5.29
CA LEU A 665 -4.39 -4.66 -6.09
C LEU A 665 -5.36 -3.79 -6.89
N VAL A 666 -5.11 -2.49 -6.94
CA VAL A 666 -5.92 -1.54 -7.72
C VAL A 666 -5.01 -0.77 -8.66
N LEU A 667 -5.39 -0.70 -9.93
CA LEU A 667 -4.72 0.14 -10.92
C LEU A 667 -5.41 1.51 -10.96
N THR A 668 -4.67 2.61 -10.86
CA THR A 668 -5.27 3.95 -10.89
C THR A 668 -5.79 4.34 -12.27
N THR A 669 -5.30 3.67 -13.32
CA THR A 669 -5.69 3.88 -14.71
C THR A 669 -6.31 2.63 -15.30
N ASN A 670 -7.07 2.80 -16.39
CA ASN A 670 -7.59 1.69 -17.18
C ASN A 670 -6.53 1.04 -18.09
N ASN A 671 -5.24 1.24 -17.81
CA ASN A 671 -4.12 0.74 -18.60
C ASN A 671 -3.69 -0.68 -18.15
N LEU A 672 -3.87 -1.68 -19.03
CA LEU A 672 -3.51 -3.08 -18.75
C LEU A 672 -2.00 -3.29 -18.54
N LEU A 673 -1.15 -2.38 -19.02
CA LEU A 673 0.29 -2.43 -18.70
C LEU A 673 0.56 -2.24 -17.21
N GLY A 674 -0.39 -1.67 -16.44
CA GLY A 674 -0.34 -1.63 -14.99
C GLY A 674 -0.22 -3.02 -14.36
N VAL A 675 -0.87 -4.04 -14.94
CA VAL A 675 -0.73 -5.44 -14.51
C VAL A 675 0.70 -5.91 -14.72
N VAL A 676 1.31 -5.62 -15.87
CA VAL A 676 2.70 -5.99 -16.16
C VAL A 676 3.66 -5.32 -15.16
N ARG A 677 3.49 -4.01 -14.94
CA ARG A 677 4.28 -3.23 -13.98
C ARG A 677 4.17 -3.81 -12.57
N ALA A 678 2.99 -4.27 -12.16
CA ALA A 678 2.76 -4.90 -10.86
C ALA A 678 3.59 -6.19 -10.69
N PHE A 679 3.57 -7.08 -11.68
CA PHE A 679 4.36 -8.32 -11.66
C PHE A 679 5.87 -8.04 -11.62
N ASP A 680 6.34 -7.08 -12.41
CA ASP A 680 7.76 -6.72 -12.45
C ASP A 680 8.24 -6.09 -11.14
N MET A 681 7.43 -5.20 -10.57
CA MET A 681 7.74 -4.56 -9.30
C MET A 681 7.72 -5.57 -8.16
N SER A 682 6.76 -6.50 -8.14
CA SER A 682 6.76 -7.63 -7.20
C SER A 682 8.03 -8.46 -7.31
N LYS A 683 8.38 -8.92 -8.51
CA LYS A 683 9.57 -9.74 -8.73
C LYS A 683 10.86 -9.03 -8.30
N LYS A 684 11.00 -7.74 -8.65
CA LYS A 684 12.17 -6.94 -8.25
C LYS A 684 12.24 -6.70 -6.74
N THR A 685 11.10 -6.42 -6.11
CA THR A 685 11.01 -6.24 -4.66
C THR A 685 11.39 -7.53 -3.94
N PHE A 686 10.83 -8.67 -4.37
CA PHE A 686 11.09 -9.94 -3.72
C PHE A 686 12.53 -10.42 -3.92
N HIS A 687 13.08 -10.28 -5.12
CA HIS A 687 14.49 -10.55 -5.36
C HIS A 687 15.40 -9.68 -4.49
N ARG A 688 15.03 -8.41 -4.29
CA ARG A 688 15.75 -7.51 -3.38
C ARG A 688 15.67 -7.95 -1.93
N ILE A 689 14.50 -8.42 -1.47
CA ILE A 689 14.34 -9.00 -0.13
C ILE A 689 15.29 -10.19 0.05
N LEU A 690 15.28 -11.14 -0.89
CA LEU A 690 16.16 -12.31 -0.83
C LEU A 690 17.64 -11.92 -0.83
N LEU A 691 18.05 -10.96 -1.67
CA LEU A 691 19.41 -10.46 -1.72
C LEU A 691 19.82 -9.81 -0.38
N ASN A 692 18.93 -9.01 0.21
CA ASN A 692 19.17 -8.36 1.49
C ASN A 692 19.26 -9.37 2.64
N LEU A 693 18.40 -10.39 2.66
CA LEU A 693 18.46 -11.48 3.64
C LEU A 693 19.77 -12.28 3.48
N PHE A 694 20.18 -12.55 2.24
CA PHE A 694 21.46 -13.20 1.95
C PHE A 694 22.64 -12.40 2.49
N TRP A 695 22.72 -11.09 2.20
CA TRP A 695 23.79 -10.23 2.72
C TRP A 695 23.73 -10.11 4.24
N ALA A 696 22.55 -9.92 4.83
CA ALA A 696 22.39 -9.85 6.28
C ALA A 696 22.91 -11.13 6.98
N PHE A 697 22.74 -12.29 6.34
CA PHE A 697 23.19 -13.57 6.91
C PHE A 697 24.68 -13.86 6.64
N ILE A 698 25.18 -13.59 5.43
CA ILE A 698 26.56 -13.94 5.05
C ILE A 698 27.61 -13.20 5.90
N TYR A 699 27.37 -11.94 6.24
CA TYR A 699 28.26 -11.18 7.13
C TYR A 699 28.40 -11.87 8.49
N ASN A 700 27.31 -12.39 9.04
CA ASN A 700 27.31 -13.07 10.32
C ASN A 700 27.95 -14.46 10.22
N VAL A 701 27.65 -15.23 9.18
CA VAL A 701 28.24 -16.56 8.95
C VAL A 701 29.76 -16.49 8.80
N VAL A 702 30.28 -15.50 8.07
CA VAL A 702 31.73 -15.29 7.91
C VAL A 702 32.33 -14.67 9.17
N GLY A 703 31.62 -13.74 9.82
CA GLY A 703 32.09 -13.02 10.99
C GLY A 703 32.23 -13.88 12.25
N ILE A 704 31.33 -14.85 12.48
CA ILE A 704 31.33 -15.70 13.69
C ILE A 704 32.63 -16.52 13.82
N PRO A 705 33.11 -17.27 12.80
CA PRO A 705 34.37 -18.01 12.90
C PRO A 705 35.60 -17.12 13.13
N ILE A 706 35.63 -15.93 12.52
CA ILE A 706 36.72 -14.96 12.70
C ILE A 706 36.69 -14.38 14.14
N ALA A 707 35.49 -14.05 14.64
CA ALA A 707 35.29 -13.60 16.01
C ALA A 707 35.54 -14.69 17.05
N ALA A 708 35.32 -15.96 16.70
CA ALA A 708 35.64 -17.10 17.54
C ALA A 708 37.14 -17.42 17.57
N GLY A 709 37.98 -16.68 16.84
CA GLY A 709 39.43 -16.86 16.84
C GLY A 709 39.92 -18.07 16.04
N VAL A 710 39.08 -18.71 15.22
CA VAL A 710 39.45 -19.91 14.43
C VAL A 710 40.64 -19.64 13.50
N PHE A 711 40.75 -18.40 13.00
CA PHE A 711 41.83 -17.96 12.11
C PHE A 711 42.94 -17.15 12.81
N SER A 712 42.97 -17.18 14.15
CA SER A 712 43.99 -16.47 14.96
C SER A 712 45.43 -16.87 14.59
N GLY A 713 45.67 -18.12 14.18
CA GLY A 713 46.98 -18.59 13.72
C GLY A 713 47.50 -17.91 12.44
N VAL A 714 46.63 -17.23 11.68
CA VAL A 714 46.95 -16.43 10.49
C VAL A 714 46.92 -14.92 10.83
N GLY A 715 46.75 -14.56 12.11
CA GLY A 715 46.65 -13.18 12.57
C GLY A 715 45.27 -12.53 12.37
N LEU A 716 44.27 -13.30 11.95
CA LEU A 716 42.89 -12.81 11.76
C LEU A 716 42.08 -13.03 13.04
N ALA A 717 41.96 -11.98 13.86
CA ALA A 717 41.11 -11.92 15.04
C ALA A 717 40.19 -10.70 14.96
N LEU A 718 38.89 -10.88 15.27
CA LEU A 718 37.93 -9.79 15.26
C LEU A 718 37.74 -9.21 16.66
N ASN A 719 38.17 -7.97 16.86
CA ASN A 719 37.88 -7.25 18.10
C ASN A 719 36.37 -6.91 18.18
N PRO A 720 35.75 -6.91 19.38
CA PRO A 720 34.34 -6.59 19.55
C PRO A 720 33.92 -5.23 18.96
N GLU A 721 34.84 -4.26 18.94
CA GLU A 721 34.62 -2.92 18.40
C GLU A 721 34.49 -2.93 16.88
N LEU A 722 35.39 -3.67 16.20
CA LEU A 722 35.34 -3.89 14.76
C LEU A 722 34.11 -4.71 14.38
N ALA A 723 33.70 -5.65 15.23
CA ALA A 723 32.43 -6.36 15.07
C ALA A 723 31.23 -5.39 15.09
N GLY A 724 31.20 -4.46 16.06
CA GLY A 724 30.20 -3.39 16.14
C GLY A 724 30.15 -2.53 14.88
N LEU A 725 31.31 -2.14 14.35
CA LEU A 725 31.40 -1.37 13.11
C LEU A 725 30.94 -2.16 11.87
N ALA A 726 31.35 -3.42 11.74
CA ALA A 726 30.94 -4.28 10.63
C ALA A 726 29.42 -4.45 10.57
N MET A 727 28.75 -4.55 11.73
CA MET A 727 27.29 -4.58 11.80
C MET A 727 26.63 -3.30 11.32
N ALA A 728 27.17 -2.13 11.68
CA ALA A 728 26.65 -0.86 11.19
C ALA A 728 26.70 -0.80 9.66
N PHE A 729 27.81 -1.26 9.05
CA PHE A 729 27.93 -1.36 7.59
C PHE A 729 26.99 -2.39 6.96
N SER A 730 26.78 -3.54 7.60
CA SER A 730 25.80 -4.54 7.16
C SER A 730 24.40 -3.92 7.04
N SER A 731 23.94 -3.20 8.07
CA SER A 731 22.65 -2.49 8.04
C SER A 731 22.60 -1.42 6.93
N VAL A 732 23.65 -0.62 6.77
CA VAL A 732 23.73 0.39 5.70
C VAL A 732 23.66 -0.25 4.31
N SER A 733 24.32 -1.40 4.09
CA SER A 733 24.32 -2.11 2.80
C SER A 733 22.91 -2.57 2.41
N VAL A 734 22.18 -3.17 3.36
CA VAL A 734 20.80 -3.63 3.18
C VAL A 734 19.84 -2.47 2.92
N LEU A 735 19.97 -1.38 3.68
CA LEU A 735 19.15 -0.19 3.50
C LEU A 735 19.40 0.48 2.15
N THR A 736 20.67 0.63 1.75
CA THR A 736 21.04 1.19 0.45
C THR A 736 20.51 0.34 -0.69
N SER A 737 20.66 -0.98 -0.58
CA SER A 737 20.12 -1.95 -1.55
C SER A 737 18.60 -1.78 -1.71
N SER A 738 17.85 -1.63 -0.62
CA SER A 738 16.41 -1.36 -0.68
C SER A 738 16.08 0.00 -1.32
N LEU A 739 16.82 1.06 -0.98
CA LEU A 739 16.61 2.39 -1.56
C LEU A 739 16.85 2.43 -3.07
N LEU A 740 17.75 1.60 -3.59
CA LEU A 740 18.00 1.47 -5.04
C LEU A 740 16.77 0.97 -5.82
N LEU A 741 15.76 0.38 -5.17
CA LEU A 741 14.49 0.05 -5.83
C LEU A 741 13.78 1.29 -6.39
N ASN A 742 13.97 2.48 -5.79
CA ASN A 742 13.37 3.73 -6.29
C ASN A 742 13.85 4.11 -7.70
N PHE A 743 15.04 3.69 -8.08
CA PHE A 743 15.66 3.97 -9.39
C PHE A 743 15.61 2.78 -10.33
N SER A 744 14.95 1.69 -9.93
CA SER A 744 14.81 0.53 -10.79
C SER A 744 13.93 0.87 -12.00
N LYS A 745 14.47 0.63 -13.20
CA LYS A 745 13.67 0.69 -14.44
C LYS A 745 12.63 -0.41 -14.37
N ILE A 746 11.37 -0.10 -14.68
CA ILE A 746 10.29 -1.07 -14.87
C ILE A 746 9.78 -0.83 -16.27
N ASP A 747 9.60 -1.91 -17.02
CA ASP A 747 9.22 -1.85 -18.44
C ASP A 747 7.72 -1.65 -18.61
#